data_AF-D2W4W1-F1
#
_entry.id   AF-D2W4W1-F1
#
_cell.length_a   1.000
_cell.length_b   1.000
_cell.length_c   1.000
_cell.angle_alpha   90.00
_cell.angle_beta   90.00
_cell.angle_gamma   90.00
#
_symmetry.space_group_name_H-M   'P 1'
#
loop_
_entity.id
_entity.type
_entity.pdbx_description
1 polymer ?
#
loop_
_entity_poly.entity_id
_entity_poly.type
_entity_poly.pdbx_seq_one_letter_code
_entity_poly.pdbx_strand_id
1 'polypeptide(L)'
;MLAPQKRVSDFGDGGQIDQVQVEETTPNLITSIIRLKQFRIKGRSFEFQEVFENPKSDTLVCKCLGDDGYEYVVKIVKLIDGIFPSNDLNGTYSDGYQVGEWRFAATVKKLFDSKYRGMDMKKYGKNKSGKLFLCEALQILIRIANALCRLHEHKHNIIHSDIKPANIFISFEPTIYSFDVIDAALGDLGIARTVSSKSQPIYSSTNIFSTPDTADTYLTHHGTCGYIAPECFKGEQCVLSDVWSLGRAMLWLLFARKIDETQSHAEVLMKLQEDIQKIDLLDDNNILELIERGNLEKDVTLLCVLQGVSLHLLSKDNREVVLEAVKQDGLAFKYADKSLRKDREIVLEAIKQNGRALEYADESLRKDREIVLEAIKQYGFALGYADESLRKDREIVLEAIKQYGFALKYVDESLRKDREFVLEAVKQNGFALKYVDESLRKDREIVLEAVKQNGCALEDADESLRKDREIVLEAVKQNGYREIVLEAVKQNGRALEYVDESLRKNREFVLEAVKQNGFAFKYVDESLRKDREIVLEAVKQNGFAFKYADESLRKDKQFVLEAVKQNGFALKYVDESLRKDKEIVLEAVKQNRRALEDADESLRKDREFVLEAIKQNGFALKYVDESLRKDREFVLEAVKQTGFAFKYADESLRKDKEIVLEAVKQNRRALEDADESLRKDREIVLEAIKQNRRALEDADESLRKDREFVLEAVKQNGCALEDADESLRKDKEIVLEAVKQNRRALEYADESLRKDRELQIVLAVIKQNISALEDADELLRKDREFVLEAVKQNGCALEYADNSLRKDKEFVLEAVKQNGRALEDADNSLRKDREIVLEAIKQNGRALAYADNSLRKDKEFVLEAVKQNGFALEYADELLRKDREIVLEAVKQNGRALEYADNSLRKDREIVLEAIKQYGFALEYADELLRKDREIVLEAVKQNGFALEDADESLRKDKEIILEAVKQTGCALEYADELLRKDREIVLEAIKQNGCALKYVDESLRKDKEIILEAVKQTGCALKYADESLRKDKEFVLEAVKQNRRALEYADESLRKDRELYWKQLNKMAADYKGFFERK
;
A
#
# COMPACT_ATOMS: atom_id res chain seq x y z
N MET A 1 -35.72 -21.20 -8.63
CA MET A 1 -36.42 -20.38 -9.63
C MET A 1 -35.36 -19.82 -10.57
N LEU A 2 -35.16 -20.50 -11.71
CA LEU A 2 -35.48 -20.05 -13.09
C LEU A 2 -34.44 -19.02 -13.61
N ALA A 3 -33.29 -19.44 -14.18
CA ALA A 3 -33.04 -19.86 -15.58
C ALA A 3 -33.00 -18.69 -16.59
N PRO A 4 -32.40 -18.83 -17.81
CA PRO A 4 -31.09 -19.39 -18.18
C PRO A 4 -30.33 -18.49 -19.23
N GLN A 5 -28.99 -18.58 -19.33
CA GLN A 5 -28.28 -18.02 -20.49
C GLN A 5 -28.24 -19.05 -21.64
N LYS A 6 -28.66 -18.59 -22.81
CA LYS A 6 -28.86 -19.32 -24.06
C LYS A 6 -27.59 -19.96 -24.60
N ARG A 7 -27.74 -21.20 -25.09
CA ARG A 7 -26.91 -21.77 -26.17
C ARG A 7 -27.18 -21.02 -27.46
N VAL A 8 -26.14 -20.74 -28.24
CA VAL A 8 -26.24 -20.54 -29.68
C VAL A 8 -25.28 -21.52 -30.34
N SER A 9 -25.87 -22.56 -30.90
CA SER A 9 -25.35 -23.37 -31.98
C SER A 9 -25.86 -22.74 -33.27
N ASP A 10 -25.00 -22.45 -34.24
CA ASP A 10 -25.35 -22.52 -35.66
C ASP A 10 -24.05 -22.68 -36.49
N PHE A 11 -23.98 -23.82 -37.17
CA PHE A 11 -23.11 -24.06 -38.32
C PHE A 11 -23.79 -23.43 -39.53
N GLY A 12 -23.05 -22.61 -40.28
CA GLY A 12 -23.43 -22.17 -41.62
C GLY A 12 -22.36 -22.59 -42.62
N ASP A 13 -22.72 -23.48 -43.54
CA ASP A 13 -21.94 -23.90 -44.70
C ASP A 13 -21.82 -22.77 -45.74
N GLY A 14 -20.69 -22.78 -46.47
CA GLY A 14 -20.60 -22.26 -47.83
C GLY A 14 -20.09 -20.83 -48.01
N GLY A 15 -18.77 -20.65 -48.02
CA GLY A 15 -18.10 -19.44 -48.53
C GLY A 15 -16.76 -19.78 -49.17
N GLN A 16 -16.64 -19.49 -50.47
CA GLN A 16 -15.44 -19.68 -51.29
C GLN A 16 -14.19 -19.03 -50.71
N ILE A 17 -13.05 -19.66 -51.00
CA ILE A 17 -11.70 -19.14 -50.76
C ILE A 17 -11.48 -17.91 -51.66
N ASP A 18 -11.39 -16.72 -51.07
CA ASP A 18 -10.68 -15.61 -51.72
C ASP A 18 -9.19 -15.76 -51.41
N GLN A 19 -8.44 -16.03 -52.48
CA GLN A 19 -6.98 -16.09 -52.50
C GLN A 19 -6.39 -14.77 -51.99
N VAL A 20 -5.49 -14.84 -51.01
CA VAL A 20 -4.43 -13.83 -50.92
C VAL A 20 -3.41 -14.23 -51.97
N GLN A 21 -3.47 -13.59 -53.14
CA GLN A 21 -2.32 -13.54 -54.03
C GLN A 21 -1.21 -12.78 -53.31
N VAL A 22 -0.17 -13.49 -52.88
CA VAL A 22 1.14 -12.86 -52.67
C VAL A 22 1.92 -13.15 -53.94
N GLU A 23 2.08 -12.13 -54.78
CA GLU A 23 3.01 -12.18 -55.91
C GLU A 23 4.40 -12.58 -55.39
N GLU A 24 5.06 -13.44 -56.16
CA GLU A 24 6.31 -14.10 -55.81
C GLU A 24 7.38 -13.15 -55.27
N THR A 25 8.15 -13.68 -54.30
CA THR A 25 9.39 -13.16 -53.67
C THR A 25 9.27 -12.24 -52.45
N THR A 26 8.81 -12.79 -51.32
CA THR A 26 9.40 -12.42 -50.00
C THR A 26 9.65 -13.67 -49.12
N PRO A 27 10.82 -13.84 -48.48
CA PRO A 27 11.19 -15.13 -47.86
C PRO A 27 10.65 -15.41 -46.44
N ASN A 28 9.83 -14.54 -45.84
CA ASN A 28 9.45 -14.71 -44.43
C ASN A 28 8.03 -14.22 -44.07
N LEU A 29 7.09 -15.16 -43.88
CA LEU A 29 5.69 -14.92 -43.50
C LEU A 29 5.57 -14.21 -42.14
N ILE A 30 6.46 -14.55 -41.19
CA ILE A 30 6.51 -13.98 -39.84
C ILE A 30 6.76 -12.46 -39.89
N THR A 31 7.68 -12.00 -40.74
CA THR A 31 7.98 -10.58 -40.91
C THR A 31 6.82 -9.82 -41.54
N SER A 32 6.06 -10.48 -42.43
CA SER A 32 4.89 -9.88 -43.08
C SER A 32 3.71 -9.73 -42.10
N ILE A 33 3.48 -10.70 -41.20
CA ILE A 33 2.44 -10.64 -40.17
C ILE A 33 2.72 -9.50 -39.16
N ILE A 34 3.95 -9.37 -38.69
CA ILE A 34 4.36 -8.27 -37.79
C ILE A 34 4.17 -6.91 -38.49
N ARG A 35 4.43 -6.84 -39.79
CA ARG A 35 4.37 -5.59 -40.57
C ARG A 35 2.96 -5.16 -40.94
N LEU A 36 2.09 -6.10 -41.28
CA LEU A 36 0.71 -5.83 -41.72
C LEU A 36 -0.26 -5.62 -40.54
N LYS A 37 0.13 -5.99 -39.32
CA LYS A 37 -0.64 -5.88 -38.07
C LYS A 37 -2.02 -6.56 -38.05
N GLN A 38 -2.48 -7.13 -39.16
CA GLN A 38 -3.73 -7.89 -39.25
C GLN A 38 -3.52 -9.13 -40.11
N PHE A 39 -4.10 -10.25 -39.69
CA PHE A 39 -4.04 -11.52 -40.42
C PHE A 39 -5.26 -12.38 -40.09
N ARG A 40 -5.57 -13.36 -40.94
CA ARG A 40 -6.78 -14.19 -40.80
C ARG A 40 -6.39 -15.66 -40.64
N ILE A 41 -6.93 -16.32 -39.61
CA ILE A 41 -6.78 -17.77 -39.38
C ILE A 41 -8.17 -18.39 -39.34
N LYS A 42 -8.44 -19.40 -40.18
CA LYS A 42 -9.71 -20.15 -40.23
C LYS A 42 -10.97 -19.26 -40.27
N GLY A 43 -10.93 -18.19 -41.07
CA GLY A 43 -12.06 -17.27 -41.22
C GLY A 43 -12.22 -16.23 -40.11
N ARG A 44 -11.41 -16.29 -39.05
CA ARG A 44 -11.39 -15.31 -37.94
C ARG A 44 -10.24 -14.32 -38.14
N SER A 45 -10.52 -13.03 -37.97
CA SER A 45 -9.54 -11.96 -38.16
C SER A 45 -8.87 -11.61 -36.84
N PHE A 46 -7.55 -11.44 -36.87
CA PHE A 46 -6.72 -11.13 -35.72
C PHE A 46 -5.97 -9.83 -35.96
N GLU A 47 -6.02 -8.94 -34.98
CA GLU A 47 -5.20 -7.74 -34.91
C GLU A 47 -4.02 -7.99 -33.96
N PHE A 48 -2.81 -7.86 -34.49
CA PHE A 48 -1.57 -8.06 -33.76
C PHE A 48 -1.35 -6.94 -32.73
N GLN A 49 -1.02 -7.31 -31.49
CA GLN A 49 -0.73 -6.36 -30.41
C GLN A 49 0.72 -6.39 -29.93
N GLU A 50 1.26 -7.57 -29.61
CA GLU A 50 2.57 -7.68 -28.93
C GLU A 50 3.26 -9.02 -29.28
N VAL A 51 4.60 -9.06 -29.30
CA VAL A 51 5.37 -10.32 -29.40
C VAL A 51 5.79 -10.78 -28.00
N PHE A 52 5.57 -12.05 -27.66
CA PHE A 52 5.95 -12.62 -26.36
C PHE A 52 7.36 -13.23 -26.32
N GLU A 53 7.89 -13.72 -27.45
CA GLU A 53 9.26 -14.26 -27.56
C GLU A 53 9.99 -13.74 -28.81
N ASN A 54 11.30 -13.50 -28.69
CA ASN A 54 12.14 -13.01 -29.80
C ASN A 54 12.13 -14.02 -30.96
N PRO A 55 11.76 -13.65 -32.19
CA PRO A 55 11.67 -14.59 -33.30
C PRO A 55 13.07 -15.11 -33.67
N LYS A 56 13.44 -16.29 -33.17
CA LYS A 56 14.30 -17.18 -33.96
C LYS A 56 13.56 -17.43 -35.26
N SER A 57 14.25 -17.44 -36.40
CA SER A 57 13.73 -17.29 -37.78
C SER A 57 12.50 -18.12 -38.18
N ASP A 58 12.10 -19.08 -37.37
CA ASP A 58 11.17 -20.15 -37.67
C ASP A 58 10.03 -20.26 -36.64
N THR A 59 9.88 -19.36 -35.64
CA THR A 59 8.72 -19.35 -34.72
C THR A 59 8.38 -17.94 -34.20
N LEU A 60 7.09 -17.58 -34.21
CA LEU A 60 6.52 -16.36 -33.65
C LEU A 60 5.46 -16.70 -32.61
N VAL A 61 5.54 -16.11 -31.42
CA VAL A 61 4.48 -16.16 -30.40
C VAL A 61 4.03 -14.74 -30.10
N CYS A 62 2.76 -14.43 -30.32
CA CYS A 62 2.24 -13.06 -30.20
C CYS A 62 0.86 -12.96 -29.53
N LYS A 63 0.60 -11.80 -28.93
CA LYS A 63 -0.71 -11.36 -28.48
C LYS A 63 -1.49 -10.80 -29.66
N CYS A 64 -2.75 -11.21 -29.78
CA CYS A 64 -3.66 -10.68 -30.79
C CYS A 64 -5.04 -10.40 -30.20
N LEU A 65 -5.77 -9.44 -30.77
CA LEU A 65 -7.18 -9.22 -30.51
C LEU A 65 -7.98 -9.86 -31.66
N GLY A 66 -8.89 -10.76 -31.32
CA GLY A 66 -9.81 -11.36 -32.30
C GLY A 66 -10.93 -10.37 -32.67
N ASP A 67 -11.50 -10.55 -33.85
CA ASP A 67 -12.71 -9.85 -34.30
C ASP A 67 -13.95 -10.09 -33.41
N ASP A 68 -13.89 -11.09 -32.52
CA ASP A 68 -14.86 -11.37 -31.46
C ASP A 68 -14.63 -10.55 -30.17
N GLY A 69 -13.63 -9.66 -30.16
CA GLY A 69 -13.28 -8.77 -29.06
C GLY A 69 -12.51 -9.44 -27.92
N TYR A 70 -12.07 -10.70 -28.08
CA TYR A 70 -11.25 -11.40 -27.08
C TYR A 70 -9.76 -11.34 -27.39
N GLU A 71 -8.94 -11.35 -26.35
CA GLU A 71 -7.48 -11.43 -26.49
C GLU A 71 -7.04 -12.90 -26.64
N TYR A 72 -6.07 -13.13 -27.53
CA TYR A 72 -5.53 -14.42 -27.92
C TYR A 72 -4.01 -14.43 -27.84
N VAL A 73 -3.44 -15.61 -27.60
CA VAL A 73 -2.04 -15.93 -27.91
C VAL A 73 -2.03 -16.76 -29.18
N VAL A 74 -1.24 -16.34 -30.17
CA VAL A 74 -1.07 -17.02 -31.45
C VAL A 74 0.38 -17.46 -31.59
N LYS A 75 0.62 -18.75 -31.84
CA LYS A 75 1.95 -19.31 -32.16
C LYS A 75 1.98 -19.73 -33.62
N ILE A 76 2.98 -19.26 -34.35
CA ILE A 76 3.21 -19.54 -35.78
C ILE A 76 4.61 -20.14 -35.92
N VAL A 77 4.73 -21.32 -36.52
CA VAL A 77 6.00 -22.06 -36.65
C VAL A 77 6.26 -22.36 -38.12
N LYS A 78 7.48 -22.13 -38.64
CA LYS A 78 7.91 -22.49 -39.99
C LYS A 78 8.29 -23.97 -40.05
N LEU A 79 7.78 -24.69 -41.04
CA LEU A 79 8.08 -26.10 -41.30
C LEU A 79 9.34 -26.19 -42.16
N ILE A 80 10.28 -27.06 -41.76
CA ILE A 80 11.49 -27.39 -42.53
C ILE A 80 11.18 -28.64 -43.36
N ASP A 81 11.59 -28.66 -44.64
CA ASP A 81 11.32 -29.76 -45.58
C ASP A 81 11.75 -31.13 -45.03
N GLY A 82 10.81 -32.08 -44.95
CA GLY A 82 11.12 -33.51 -45.03
C GLY A 82 10.73 -34.46 -43.89
N ILE A 83 10.08 -34.05 -42.80
CA ILE A 83 9.62 -35.00 -41.74
C ILE A 83 8.25 -34.60 -41.19
N PHE A 84 7.23 -35.42 -41.44
CA PHE A 84 5.84 -35.22 -40.98
C PHE A 84 5.54 -36.03 -39.71
N PRO A 85 5.04 -35.42 -38.61
CA PRO A 85 4.17 -36.10 -37.67
C PRO A 85 2.73 -35.99 -38.19
N SER A 86 2.13 -37.14 -38.51
CA SER A 86 0.74 -37.21 -38.92
C SER A 86 -0.19 -37.15 -37.71
N ASN A 87 -1.21 -36.29 -37.84
CA ASN A 87 -2.52 -36.29 -37.20
C ASN A 87 -2.64 -35.95 -35.69
N ASP A 88 -3.50 -34.95 -35.44
CA ASP A 88 -4.45 -34.83 -34.31
C ASP A 88 -4.43 -33.57 -33.44
N LEU A 89 -4.00 -32.42 -33.98
CA LEU A 89 -4.53 -31.12 -33.52
C LEU A 89 -4.90 -30.27 -34.72
N ASN A 90 -6.09 -29.66 -34.67
CA ASN A 90 -6.71 -28.84 -35.71
C ASN A 90 -5.82 -27.67 -36.19
N GLY A 91 -4.77 -27.91 -36.98
CA GLY A 91 -3.98 -26.90 -37.68
C GLY A 91 -4.14 -27.12 -39.18
N THR A 92 -4.60 -26.12 -39.91
CA THR A 92 -4.59 -26.15 -41.39
C THR A 92 -3.20 -25.74 -41.87
N TYR A 93 -2.60 -26.57 -42.73
CA TYR A 93 -1.32 -26.30 -43.38
C TYR A 93 -1.55 -25.32 -44.54
N SER A 94 -0.99 -24.13 -44.46
CA SER A 94 -0.84 -23.21 -45.59
C SER A 94 0.63 -22.81 -45.71
N ASP A 95 1.22 -23.06 -46.87
CA ASP A 95 2.53 -22.57 -47.30
C ASP A 95 3.70 -22.75 -46.32
N GLY A 96 3.81 -23.95 -45.72
CA GLY A 96 4.98 -24.33 -44.93
C GLY A 96 5.03 -23.77 -43.51
N TYR A 97 3.88 -23.45 -42.87
CA TYR A 97 3.82 -23.05 -41.45
C TYR A 97 2.70 -23.79 -40.68
N GLN A 98 2.92 -24.04 -39.38
CA GLN A 98 1.94 -24.56 -38.40
C GLN A 98 1.48 -23.44 -37.46
N VAL A 99 0.16 -23.33 -37.22
CA VAL A 99 -0.43 -22.23 -36.44
C VAL A 99 -1.38 -22.76 -35.34
N GLY A 100 -1.21 -22.26 -34.11
CA GLY A 100 -2.08 -22.55 -32.96
C GLY A 100 -2.64 -21.27 -32.32
N GLU A 101 -3.91 -21.31 -31.88
CA GLU A 101 -4.61 -20.21 -31.18
C GLU A 101 -5.09 -20.64 -29.78
N TRP A 102 -4.89 -19.79 -28.76
CA TRP A 102 -5.39 -20.00 -27.41
C TRP A 102 -6.04 -18.75 -26.84
N ARG A 103 -7.22 -18.90 -26.23
CA ARG A 103 -8.02 -17.81 -25.64
C ARG A 103 -7.63 -17.58 -24.17
N PHE A 104 -7.55 -16.32 -23.73
CA PHE A 104 -7.25 -15.98 -22.33
C PHE A 104 -8.29 -16.57 -21.35
N ALA A 105 -7.84 -17.31 -20.33
CA ALA A 105 -8.60 -17.60 -19.12
C ALA A 105 -8.29 -16.53 -18.05
N ALA A 106 -9.27 -16.13 -17.24
CA ALA A 106 -9.14 -15.02 -16.28
C ALA A 106 -7.96 -15.16 -15.29
N THR A 107 -7.53 -16.38 -14.97
CA THR A 107 -6.37 -16.67 -14.11
C THR A 107 -5.04 -16.39 -14.83
N VAL A 108 -4.94 -16.66 -16.13
CA VAL A 108 -3.75 -16.38 -16.96
C VAL A 108 -3.59 -14.88 -17.16
N LYS A 109 -4.70 -14.13 -17.25
CA LYS A 109 -4.69 -12.66 -17.32
C LYS A 109 -4.00 -12.01 -16.11
N LYS A 110 -4.29 -12.48 -14.89
CA LYS A 110 -3.62 -12.02 -13.65
C LYS A 110 -2.11 -12.31 -13.63
N LEU A 111 -1.68 -13.43 -14.18
CA LEU A 111 -0.26 -13.85 -14.23
C LEU A 111 0.60 -12.98 -15.15
N PHE A 112 0.00 -12.42 -16.21
CA PHE A 112 0.71 -11.57 -17.19
C PHE A 112 0.52 -10.05 -16.97
N ASP A 113 -0.58 -9.61 -16.33
CA ASP A 113 -0.84 -8.19 -15.99
C ASP A 113 -0.18 -7.73 -14.67
N SER A 114 0.38 -8.64 -13.86
CA SER A 114 1.00 -8.29 -12.58
C SER A 114 2.36 -7.60 -12.77
N LYS A 115 2.63 -6.56 -11.96
CA LYS A 115 3.93 -5.86 -11.83
C LYS A 115 5.14 -6.82 -11.67
N TYR A 116 4.90 -8.07 -11.27
CA TYR A 116 5.87 -9.16 -11.29
C TYR A 116 5.64 -9.99 -12.55
N ARG A 117 6.38 -9.65 -13.62
CA ARG A 117 6.50 -10.46 -14.84
C ARG A 117 6.75 -11.93 -14.46
N GLY A 118 5.96 -12.84 -15.00
CA GLY A 118 5.97 -14.28 -14.71
C GLY A 118 7.38 -14.86 -14.55
N MET A 119 7.79 -15.07 -13.30
CA MET A 119 9.04 -15.73 -12.96
C MET A 119 8.83 -17.23 -13.17
N ASP A 120 9.59 -17.84 -14.06
CA ASP A 120 9.60 -19.30 -14.19
C ASP A 120 10.20 -19.95 -12.92
N MET A 121 9.79 -21.18 -12.61
CA MET A 121 10.22 -21.92 -11.42
C MET A 121 11.74 -22.11 -11.40
N LYS A 122 12.38 -22.15 -12.58
CA LYS A 122 13.84 -22.19 -12.70
C LYS A 122 14.46 -20.91 -12.11
N LYS A 123 14.00 -19.71 -12.45
CA LYS A 123 14.47 -18.45 -11.85
C LYS A 123 14.10 -18.34 -10.38
N TYR A 124 12.89 -18.77 -10.00
CA TYR A 124 12.43 -18.75 -8.61
C TYR A 124 13.32 -19.58 -7.67
N GLY A 125 13.59 -20.84 -8.04
CA GLY A 125 14.46 -21.73 -7.26
C GLY A 125 15.92 -21.26 -7.22
N LYS A 126 16.38 -20.50 -8.22
CA LYS A 126 17.76 -19.96 -8.23
C LYS A 126 17.99 -18.85 -7.22
N ASN A 127 16.97 -18.05 -6.91
CA ASN A 127 17.05 -16.86 -6.06
C ASN A 127 16.85 -17.13 -4.56
N LYS A 128 16.53 -18.38 -4.17
CA LYS A 128 16.33 -18.78 -2.77
C LYS A 128 17.55 -19.58 -2.29
N SER A 129 18.39 -18.99 -1.46
CA SER A 129 19.65 -19.57 -0.96
C SER A 129 19.43 -20.68 0.09
N GLY A 130 18.96 -21.86 -0.35
CA GLY A 130 19.13 -23.12 0.41
C GLY A 130 18.11 -23.44 1.51
N LYS A 131 17.05 -22.65 1.69
CA LYS A 131 15.88 -23.05 2.49
C LYS A 131 14.61 -22.61 1.79
N LEU A 132 14.12 -23.42 0.86
CA LEU A 132 12.73 -23.31 0.40
C LEU A 132 11.83 -23.88 1.50
N PHE A 133 10.77 -23.19 1.88
CA PHE A 133 9.83 -23.78 2.83
C PHE A 133 9.02 -24.88 2.12
N LEU A 134 8.89 -26.04 2.75
CA LEU A 134 8.09 -27.16 2.22
C LEU A 134 6.67 -26.72 1.82
N CYS A 135 6.09 -25.74 2.54
CA CYS A 135 4.78 -25.18 2.23
C CYS A 135 4.73 -24.40 0.90
N GLU A 136 5.83 -23.79 0.45
CA GLU A 136 5.92 -23.09 -0.84
C GLU A 136 5.95 -24.10 -2.00
N ALA A 137 6.77 -25.15 -1.86
CA ALA A 137 6.87 -26.24 -2.85
C ALA A 137 5.54 -27.00 -3.00
N LEU A 138 4.84 -27.25 -1.89
CA LEU A 138 3.53 -27.89 -1.91
C LEU A 138 2.45 -27.04 -2.61
N GLN A 139 2.48 -25.72 -2.45
CA GLN A 139 1.55 -24.83 -3.16
C GLN A 139 1.75 -24.90 -4.68
N ILE A 140 3.00 -24.88 -5.15
CA ILE A 140 3.33 -25.02 -6.58
C ILE A 140 2.89 -26.39 -7.10
N LEU A 141 3.22 -27.46 -6.38
CA LEU A 141 2.87 -28.84 -6.76
C LEU A 141 1.36 -29.05 -6.91
N ILE A 142 0.57 -28.56 -5.95
CA ILE A 142 -0.90 -28.67 -5.99
C ILE A 142 -1.46 -27.96 -7.23
N ARG A 143 -0.93 -26.79 -7.59
CA ARG A 143 -1.43 -26.03 -8.75
C ARG A 143 -1.11 -26.72 -10.07
N ILE A 144 0.11 -27.25 -10.22
CA ILE A 144 0.52 -27.94 -11.45
C ILE A 144 -0.13 -29.32 -11.57
N ALA A 145 -0.29 -30.05 -10.46
CA ALA A 145 -1.03 -31.31 -10.44
C ALA A 145 -2.49 -31.11 -10.90
N ASN A 146 -3.15 -30.03 -10.44
CA ASN A 146 -4.50 -29.69 -10.90
C ASN A 146 -4.55 -29.33 -12.39
N ALA A 147 -3.51 -28.68 -12.93
CA ALA A 147 -3.41 -28.39 -14.36
C ALA A 147 -3.27 -29.67 -15.18
N LEU A 148 -2.46 -30.64 -14.72
CA LEU A 148 -2.32 -31.94 -15.38
C LEU A 148 -3.60 -32.78 -15.32
N CYS A 149 -4.31 -32.78 -14.18
CA CYS A 149 -5.61 -33.45 -14.09
C CYS A 149 -6.57 -32.96 -15.18
N ARG A 150 -6.60 -31.64 -15.46
CA ARG A 150 -7.44 -31.07 -16.53
C ARG A 150 -6.98 -31.45 -17.94
N LEU A 151 -5.67 -31.53 -18.17
CA LEU A 151 -5.12 -31.98 -19.46
C LEU A 151 -5.40 -33.47 -19.72
N HIS A 152 -5.30 -34.28 -18.68
CA HIS A 152 -5.47 -35.75 -18.73
C HIS A 152 -6.92 -36.22 -18.61
N GLU A 153 -7.87 -35.32 -18.29
CA GLU A 153 -9.29 -35.64 -18.30
C GLU A 153 -9.73 -36.24 -19.65
N HIS A 154 -10.60 -37.25 -19.62
CA HIS A 154 -11.04 -38.02 -20.80
C HIS A 154 -11.53 -37.18 -21.99
N LYS A 155 -11.99 -35.94 -21.76
CA LYS A 155 -12.47 -35.01 -22.79
C LYS A 155 -11.33 -34.29 -23.54
N HIS A 156 -10.16 -34.18 -22.93
CA HIS A 156 -8.99 -33.48 -23.46
C HIS A 156 -7.89 -34.47 -23.86
N ASN A 157 -7.55 -35.42 -22.98
CA ASN A 157 -6.58 -36.50 -23.21
C ASN A 157 -5.23 -36.03 -23.83
N ILE A 158 -4.70 -34.92 -23.32
CA ILE A 158 -3.47 -34.27 -23.79
C ILE A 158 -2.32 -34.62 -22.86
N ILE A 159 -1.23 -35.17 -23.39
CA ILE A 159 0.06 -35.33 -22.70
C ILE A 159 0.91 -34.09 -23.01
N HIS A 160 1.48 -33.44 -22.00
CA HIS A 160 2.28 -32.22 -22.12
C HIS A 160 3.68 -32.47 -22.69
N SER A 161 4.31 -33.59 -22.34
CA SER A 161 5.59 -34.12 -22.85
C SER A 161 6.85 -33.33 -22.49
N ASP A 162 6.76 -32.08 -22.01
CA ASP A 162 7.92 -31.23 -21.66
C ASP A 162 7.82 -30.51 -20.31
N ILE A 163 7.45 -31.23 -19.25
CA ILE A 163 7.34 -30.60 -17.92
C ILE A 163 8.72 -30.43 -17.29
N LYS A 164 9.11 -29.18 -17.06
CA LYS A 164 10.40 -28.81 -16.45
C LYS A 164 10.28 -27.47 -15.72
N PRO A 165 11.23 -27.11 -14.83
CA PRO A 165 11.18 -25.86 -14.09
C PRO A 165 11.06 -24.58 -14.95
N ALA A 166 11.55 -24.60 -16.19
CA ALA A 166 11.43 -23.45 -17.11
C ALA A 166 10.01 -23.25 -17.65
N ASN A 167 9.17 -24.30 -17.63
CA ASN A 167 7.82 -24.31 -18.21
C ASN A 167 6.73 -24.19 -17.12
N ILE A 168 7.12 -23.92 -15.87
CA ILE A 168 6.23 -23.67 -14.74
C ILE A 168 6.38 -22.20 -14.33
N PHE A 169 5.32 -21.41 -14.44
CA PHE A 169 5.32 -19.98 -14.13
C PHE A 169 4.74 -19.72 -12.74
N ILE A 170 5.33 -18.77 -12.00
CA ILE A 170 5.00 -18.48 -10.60
C ILE A 170 4.57 -17.01 -10.44
N SER A 171 3.58 -16.77 -9.60
CA SER A 171 3.12 -15.44 -9.17
C SER A 171 2.82 -15.39 -7.66
N PHE A 172 2.82 -14.19 -7.09
CA PHE A 172 2.54 -13.93 -5.68
C PHE A 172 1.30 -13.05 -5.51
N GLU A 173 0.42 -13.40 -4.57
CA GLU A 173 -0.63 -12.49 -4.10
C GLU A 173 -0.27 -11.91 -2.73
N PRO A 174 -0.18 -10.58 -2.56
CA PRO A 174 0.05 -9.98 -1.25
C PRO A 174 -1.18 -10.20 -0.36
N THR A 175 -0.98 -10.77 0.83
CA THR A 175 -2.04 -10.94 1.83
C THR A 175 -1.73 -10.19 3.12
N ILE A 176 -2.75 -9.98 3.93
CA ILE A 176 -2.68 -9.36 5.28
C ILE A 176 -2.07 -10.28 6.35
N TYR A 177 -1.64 -11.50 5.99
CA TYR A 177 -0.98 -12.45 6.88
C TYR A 177 0.47 -12.66 6.47
N SER A 178 1.33 -13.07 7.41
CA SER A 178 2.79 -13.12 7.29
C SER A 178 3.37 -14.21 6.36
N PHE A 179 2.61 -14.72 5.39
CA PHE A 179 3.06 -15.66 4.36
C PHE A 179 2.43 -15.29 3.01
N ASP A 180 3.25 -15.19 1.96
CA ASP A 180 2.78 -14.93 0.60
C ASP A 180 2.03 -16.15 0.03
N VAL A 181 0.87 -15.94 -0.59
CA VAL A 181 0.16 -17.00 -1.31
C VAL A 181 0.81 -17.16 -2.69
N ILE A 182 1.26 -18.38 -2.99
CA ILE A 182 1.91 -18.69 -4.28
C ILE A 182 0.86 -19.26 -5.24
N ASP A 183 0.79 -18.68 -6.44
CA ASP A 183 0.07 -19.24 -7.56
C ASP A 183 1.04 -19.75 -8.63
N ALA A 184 0.66 -20.81 -9.35
CA ALA A 184 1.50 -21.40 -10.39
C ALA A 184 0.69 -21.92 -11.58
N ALA A 185 1.27 -21.78 -12.77
CA ALA A 185 0.67 -22.23 -14.03
C ALA A 185 1.68 -23.03 -14.87
N LEU A 186 1.18 -24.08 -15.53
CA LEU A 186 1.94 -24.87 -16.48
C LEU A 186 1.83 -24.23 -17.87
N GLY A 187 2.95 -24.04 -18.56
CA GLY A 187 3.00 -23.44 -19.89
C GLY A 187 3.90 -24.20 -20.86
N ASP A 188 3.97 -23.72 -22.11
CA ASP A 188 4.67 -24.33 -23.24
C ASP A 188 4.20 -25.74 -23.63
N LEU A 189 3.09 -25.81 -24.36
CA LEU A 189 2.53 -27.04 -24.95
C LEU A 189 3.18 -27.40 -26.30
N GLY A 190 4.38 -26.89 -26.61
CA GLY A 190 5.00 -26.98 -27.94
C GLY A 190 5.20 -28.40 -28.48
N ILE A 191 5.27 -29.41 -27.61
CA ILE A 191 5.37 -30.83 -27.95
C ILE A 191 4.24 -31.68 -27.32
N ALA A 192 3.16 -31.02 -26.89
CA ALA A 192 2.01 -31.71 -26.31
C ALA A 192 1.26 -32.51 -27.38
N ARG A 193 0.67 -33.64 -26.99
CA ARG A 193 0.03 -34.59 -27.92
C ARG A 193 -1.25 -35.18 -27.35
N THR A 194 -2.23 -35.42 -28.22
CA THR A 194 -3.50 -36.05 -27.86
C THR A 194 -3.43 -37.57 -27.99
N VAL A 195 -3.92 -38.28 -26.99
CA VAL A 195 -4.05 -39.74 -27.06
C VAL A 195 -5.44 -40.08 -27.59
N SER A 196 -5.55 -40.77 -28.73
CA SER A 196 -6.85 -41.30 -29.17
C SER A 196 -7.23 -42.49 -28.29
N SER A 197 -8.51 -42.65 -27.94
CA SER A 197 -9.01 -43.71 -27.04
C SER A 197 -8.92 -45.13 -27.62
N LYS A 198 -8.00 -45.38 -28.57
CA LYS A 198 -7.74 -46.67 -29.20
C LYS A 198 -6.24 -46.89 -29.40
N SER A 199 -5.48 -46.85 -28.32
CA SER A 199 -4.22 -47.59 -28.23
C SER A 199 -4.05 -48.07 -26.79
N GLN A 200 -4.35 -49.36 -26.56
CA GLN A 200 -3.82 -50.05 -25.39
C GLN A 200 -2.28 -50.00 -25.45
N PRO A 201 -1.58 -50.01 -24.30
CA PRO A 201 -0.13 -50.20 -24.32
C PRO A 201 0.14 -51.60 -24.85
N ILE A 202 0.61 -51.69 -26.10
CA ILE A 202 1.26 -52.89 -26.59
C ILE A 202 2.66 -52.81 -25.98
N TYR A 203 2.92 -53.58 -24.92
CA TYR A 203 4.28 -53.78 -24.42
C TYR A 203 5.09 -54.47 -25.52
N SER A 204 5.86 -53.69 -26.28
CA SER A 204 6.77 -54.23 -27.29
C SER A 204 8.11 -54.54 -26.63
N SER A 205 8.51 -55.81 -26.66
CA SER A 205 9.77 -56.29 -26.07
C SER A 205 11.01 -56.02 -26.94
N THR A 206 10.96 -55.05 -27.85
CA THR A 206 12.08 -54.76 -28.76
C THR A 206 12.54 -53.30 -28.65
N ASN A 207 13.81 -53.11 -28.26
CA ASN A 207 14.52 -51.83 -28.37
C ASN A 207 14.47 -51.34 -29.82
N ILE A 208 13.81 -50.20 -30.06
CA ILE A 208 13.59 -49.66 -31.40
C ILE A 208 14.83 -48.91 -31.94
N PHE A 209 15.80 -48.60 -31.07
CA PHE A 209 16.99 -47.82 -31.44
C PHE A 209 18.24 -48.69 -31.55
N SER A 210 18.79 -48.78 -32.75
CA SER A 210 19.97 -49.59 -33.08
C SER A 210 21.30 -48.88 -32.83
N THR A 211 21.30 -47.57 -32.51
CA THR A 211 22.49 -46.78 -32.13
C THR A 211 22.15 -45.67 -31.11
N PRO A 212 23.08 -45.23 -30.24
CA PRO A 212 22.86 -44.12 -29.29
C PRO A 212 22.43 -42.80 -29.96
N ASP A 213 23.00 -42.47 -31.12
CA ASP A 213 22.72 -41.22 -31.85
C ASP A 213 21.28 -41.16 -32.40
N THR A 214 20.69 -42.31 -32.76
CA THR A 214 19.30 -42.37 -33.25
C THR A 214 18.27 -42.25 -32.12
N ALA A 215 18.62 -42.65 -30.89
CA ALA A 215 17.82 -42.43 -29.70
C ALA A 215 17.86 -40.96 -29.25
N ASP A 216 19.03 -40.32 -29.24
CA ASP A 216 19.20 -38.90 -28.86
C ASP A 216 18.41 -37.96 -29.79
N THR A 217 18.39 -38.24 -31.09
CA THR A 217 17.63 -37.47 -32.09
C THR A 217 16.12 -37.66 -31.93
N TYR A 218 15.66 -38.85 -31.52
CA TYR A 218 14.24 -39.09 -31.23
C TYR A 218 13.80 -38.41 -29.92
N LEU A 219 14.60 -38.52 -28.86
CA LEU A 219 14.29 -38.01 -27.53
C LEU A 219 14.30 -36.48 -27.43
N THR A 220 15.18 -35.82 -28.18
CA THR A 220 15.19 -34.35 -28.32
C THR A 220 13.89 -33.78 -28.90
N HIS A 221 13.10 -34.59 -29.61
CA HIS A 221 11.79 -34.19 -30.14
C HIS A 221 10.61 -34.62 -29.24
N HIS A 222 10.86 -35.33 -28.13
CA HIS A 222 9.83 -35.93 -27.28
C HIS A 222 9.93 -35.54 -25.78
N GLY A 223 10.87 -34.66 -25.41
CA GLY A 223 10.98 -34.03 -24.08
C GLY A 223 12.36 -33.43 -23.79
N THR A 224 12.58 -32.94 -22.56
CA THR A 224 13.88 -32.37 -22.13
C THR A 224 14.75 -33.38 -21.36
N CYS A 225 16.02 -33.53 -21.76
CA CYS A 225 17.02 -34.35 -21.09
C CYS A 225 17.04 -34.12 -19.56
N GLY A 226 17.05 -35.21 -18.78
CA GLY A 226 16.98 -35.17 -17.31
C GLY A 226 15.57 -35.13 -16.69
N TYR A 227 14.52 -34.91 -17.49
CA TYR A 227 13.11 -34.92 -17.05
C TYR A 227 12.24 -35.97 -17.78
N ILE A 228 12.76 -36.61 -18.83
CA ILE A 228 12.05 -37.65 -19.61
C ILE A 228 11.91 -38.96 -18.81
N ALA A 229 10.77 -39.62 -18.95
CA ALA A 229 10.46 -40.91 -18.32
C ALA A 229 11.12 -42.09 -19.06
N PRO A 230 11.52 -43.18 -18.36
CA PRO A 230 12.22 -44.31 -18.97
C PRO A 230 11.47 -44.99 -20.12
N GLU A 231 10.14 -45.04 -20.07
CA GLU A 231 9.30 -45.60 -21.12
C GLU A 231 9.31 -44.78 -22.42
N CYS A 232 9.60 -43.47 -22.35
CA CYS A 232 9.75 -42.63 -23.54
C CYS A 232 10.94 -43.06 -24.41
N PHE A 233 11.97 -43.68 -23.83
CA PHE A 233 13.12 -44.26 -24.53
C PHE A 233 12.77 -45.51 -25.34
N LYS A 234 11.56 -46.06 -25.14
CA LYS A 234 11.00 -47.16 -25.92
C LYS A 234 9.92 -46.69 -26.90
N GLY A 235 9.68 -45.37 -27.00
CA GLY A 235 8.60 -44.78 -27.80
C GLY A 235 7.21 -44.84 -27.13
N GLU A 236 7.14 -45.26 -25.86
CA GLU A 236 5.88 -45.60 -25.16
C GLU A 236 5.47 -44.51 -24.15
N GLN A 237 5.49 -43.23 -24.56
CA GLN A 237 5.11 -42.13 -23.66
C GLN A 237 3.60 -42.18 -23.35
N CYS A 238 3.20 -41.79 -22.14
CA CYS A 238 1.81 -41.80 -21.67
C CYS A 238 1.54 -40.66 -20.67
N VAL A 239 0.32 -40.57 -20.12
CA VAL A 239 -0.01 -39.56 -19.08
C VAL A 239 0.88 -39.68 -17.83
N LEU A 240 1.39 -40.88 -17.54
CA LEU A 240 2.33 -41.12 -16.43
C LEU A 240 3.72 -40.55 -16.73
N SER A 241 4.05 -40.32 -17.99
CA SER A 241 5.33 -39.73 -18.37
C SER A 241 5.38 -38.23 -18.00
N ASP A 242 4.27 -37.50 -18.11
CA ASP A 242 4.16 -36.12 -17.60
C ASP A 242 4.38 -36.06 -16.10
N VAL A 243 3.86 -37.06 -15.39
CA VAL A 243 4.02 -37.15 -13.95
C VAL A 243 5.47 -37.31 -13.59
N TRP A 244 6.16 -38.23 -14.26
CA TRP A 244 7.57 -38.46 -14.02
C TRP A 244 8.36 -37.15 -14.15
N SER A 245 8.07 -36.39 -15.21
CA SER A 245 8.66 -35.08 -15.45
C SER A 245 8.32 -34.06 -14.35
N LEU A 246 7.09 -34.04 -13.82
CA LEU A 246 6.71 -33.22 -12.67
C LEU A 246 7.48 -33.61 -11.39
N GLY A 247 7.63 -34.91 -11.11
CA GLY A 247 8.41 -35.40 -9.97
C GLY A 247 9.87 -34.95 -10.04
N ARG A 248 10.49 -35.04 -11.22
CA ARG A 248 11.86 -34.55 -11.48
C ARG A 248 11.98 -33.04 -11.29
N ALA A 249 10.98 -32.26 -11.71
CA ALA A 249 10.93 -30.82 -11.48
C ALA A 249 10.83 -30.46 -9.98
N MET A 250 10.07 -31.22 -9.19
CA MET A 250 9.97 -30.99 -7.74
C MET A 250 11.24 -31.36 -6.99
N LEU A 251 11.91 -32.46 -7.37
CA LEU A 251 13.21 -32.83 -6.80
C LEU A 251 14.26 -31.75 -7.08
N TRP A 252 14.26 -31.20 -8.30
CA TRP A 252 15.13 -30.08 -8.66
C TRP A 252 14.89 -28.85 -7.77
N LEU A 253 13.63 -28.55 -7.44
CA LEU A 253 13.23 -27.41 -6.59
C LEU A 253 13.63 -27.60 -5.12
N LEU A 254 13.46 -28.80 -4.57
CA LEU A 254 13.69 -29.10 -3.15
C LEU A 254 15.18 -29.29 -2.81
N PHE A 255 15.97 -29.87 -3.71
CA PHE A 255 17.34 -30.31 -3.41
C PHE A 255 18.44 -29.56 -4.19
N ALA A 256 18.08 -28.46 -4.86
CA ALA A 256 19.00 -27.51 -5.50
C ALA A 256 20.13 -28.12 -6.38
N ARG A 257 19.81 -28.26 -7.68
CA ARG A 257 20.76 -28.22 -8.83
C ARG A 257 21.81 -29.35 -8.96
N LYS A 258 21.38 -30.61 -9.12
CA LYS A 258 22.23 -31.71 -9.63
C LYS A 258 21.75 -32.36 -10.95
N ILE A 259 20.81 -31.75 -11.67
CA ILE A 259 20.45 -32.22 -13.02
C ILE A 259 21.23 -31.38 -14.02
N ASP A 260 22.30 -31.95 -14.56
CA ASP A 260 23.12 -31.33 -15.60
C ASP A 260 22.45 -31.53 -16.97
N GLU A 261 21.80 -30.47 -17.46
CA GLU A 261 21.08 -30.47 -18.74
C GLU A 261 22.02 -30.50 -19.97
N THR A 262 23.35 -30.48 -19.77
CA THR A 262 24.37 -30.45 -20.85
C THR A 262 24.94 -31.82 -21.24
N GLN A 263 24.56 -32.88 -20.52
CA GLN A 263 25.02 -34.25 -20.77
C GLN A 263 24.13 -34.97 -21.81
N SER A 264 24.69 -35.93 -22.57
CA SER A 264 23.90 -36.75 -23.50
C SER A 264 22.87 -37.62 -22.75
N HIS A 265 21.76 -38.00 -23.38
CA HIS A 265 20.71 -38.77 -22.66
C HIS A 265 21.24 -40.12 -22.14
N ALA A 266 22.23 -40.71 -22.80
CA ALA A 266 22.91 -41.94 -22.38
C ALA A 266 23.79 -41.75 -21.14
N GLU A 267 24.51 -40.62 -21.03
CA GLU A 267 25.35 -40.30 -19.87
C GLU A 267 24.51 -39.98 -18.63
N VAL A 268 23.39 -39.27 -18.79
CA VAL A 268 22.46 -39.01 -17.68
C VAL A 268 21.88 -40.32 -17.14
N LEU A 269 21.59 -41.29 -18.00
CA LEU A 269 21.12 -42.64 -17.64
C LEU A 269 22.17 -43.43 -16.84
N MET A 270 23.42 -43.46 -17.31
CA MET A 270 24.53 -44.12 -16.59
C MET A 270 24.82 -43.46 -15.24
N LYS A 271 24.76 -42.13 -15.19
CA LYS A 271 24.98 -41.36 -13.96
C LYS A 271 23.80 -41.47 -12.99
N LEU A 272 22.56 -41.62 -13.49
CA LEU A 272 21.40 -41.95 -12.66
C LEU A 272 21.60 -43.33 -12.01
N GLN A 273 22.04 -44.33 -12.78
CA GLN A 273 22.35 -45.66 -12.27
C GLN A 273 23.53 -45.65 -11.27
N GLU A 274 24.58 -44.87 -11.52
CA GLU A 274 25.70 -44.70 -10.59
C GLU A 274 25.33 -43.91 -9.33
N ASP A 275 24.54 -42.83 -9.44
CA ASP A 275 24.11 -42.02 -8.30
C ASP A 275 23.15 -42.83 -7.41
N ILE A 276 22.30 -43.67 -8.01
CA ILE A 276 21.48 -44.67 -7.30
C ILE A 276 22.37 -45.67 -6.54
N GLN A 277 23.49 -46.11 -7.13
CA GLN A 277 24.44 -47.02 -6.48
C GLN A 277 25.34 -46.34 -5.43
N LYS A 278 25.59 -45.03 -5.53
CA LYS A 278 26.43 -44.26 -4.57
C LYS A 278 25.65 -43.76 -3.34
N ILE A 279 24.32 -43.81 -3.36
CA ILE A 279 23.47 -43.48 -2.22
C ILE A 279 23.51 -44.59 -1.13
N ASP A 280 24.09 -45.76 -1.44
CA ASP A 280 24.23 -46.92 -0.54
C ASP A 280 25.22 -46.74 0.63
N LEU A 281 25.69 -45.50 0.89
CA LEU A 281 26.68 -45.18 1.93
C LEU A 281 26.35 -43.94 2.78
N LEU A 282 25.09 -43.49 2.80
CA LEU A 282 24.64 -42.43 3.72
C LEU A 282 23.42 -42.88 4.53
N ASP A 283 23.63 -42.94 5.84
CA ASP A 283 22.81 -43.56 6.87
C ASP A 283 21.56 -42.70 7.21
N ASP A 284 20.61 -42.59 6.27
CA ASP A 284 19.29 -41.97 6.48
C ASP A 284 18.18 -42.72 5.69
N ASN A 285 17.47 -43.62 6.38
CA ASN A 285 16.62 -44.66 5.81
C ASN A 285 15.32 -44.23 5.09
N ASN A 286 14.97 -42.93 5.01
CA ASN A 286 13.70 -42.50 4.37
C ASN A 286 13.84 -42.13 2.88
N ILE A 287 15.07 -41.95 2.37
CA ILE A 287 15.30 -41.48 0.99
C ILE A 287 15.69 -42.64 0.06
N LEU A 288 16.40 -43.64 0.57
CA LEU A 288 16.76 -44.86 -0.16
C LEU A 288 15.53 -45.67 -0.60
N GLU A 289 14.53 -45.85 0.26
CA GLU A 289 13.32 -46.62 -0.05
C GLU A 289 12.45 -45.97 -1.15
N LEU A 290 12.51 -44.63 -1.26
CA LEU A 290 11.82 -43.83 -2.26
C LEU A 290 12.49 -43.91 -3.65
N ILE A 291 13.79 -44.17 -3.66
CA ILE A 291 14.62 -44.26 -4.88
C ILE A 291 14.67 -45.71 -5.39
N GLU A 292 14.78 -46.72 -4.52
CA GLU A 292 14.78 -48.14 -4.89
C GLU A 292 13.46 -48.61 -5.49
N ARG A 293 12.31 -48.12 -5.01
CA ARG A 293 10.98 -48.44 -5.56
C ARG A 293 10.66 -47.73 -6.88
N GLY A 294 11.55 -46.85 -7.34
CA GLY A 294 11.44 -46.08 -8.58
C GLY A 294 12.10 -46.73 -9.81
N ASN A 295 12.75 -47.89 -9.68
CA ASN A 295 13.31 -48.63 -10.82
C ASN A 295 12.38 -49.81 -11.19
N LEU A 296 11.79 -49.70 -12.39
CA LEU A 296 10.67 -50.47 -12.90
C LEU A 296 10.90 -51.99 -12.89
N GLU A 297 9.94 -52.78 -12.37
CA GLU A 297 9.32 -53.91 -13.07
C GLU A 297 8.24 -54.60 -12.22
N LYS A 298 7.04 -54.72 -12.80
CA LYS A 298 5.92 -55.58 -12.37
C LYS A 298 5.25 -55.25 -11.03
N ASP A 299 4.55 -54.13 -10.94
CA ASP A 299 3.21 -54.13 -10.32
C ASP A 299 2.46 -52.83 -10.64
N VAL A 300 1.12 -52.88 -10.60
CA VAL A 300 0.15 -51.86 -11.04
C VAL A 300 0.10 -50.63 -10.08
N THR A 301 1.21 -50.28 -9.44
CA THR A 301 1.23 -49.42 -8.25
C THR A 301 1.86 -48.04 -8.49
N LEU A 302 2.09 -47.62 -9.74
CA LEU A 302 2.45 -46.22 -10.04
C LEU A 302 1.22 -45.29 -10.14
N LEU A 303 0.02 -45.85 -10.22
CA LEU A 303 -1.24 -45.12 -10.05
C LEU A 303 -1.45 -44.64 -8.60
N CYS A 304 -0.77 -45.25 -7.61
CA CYS A 304 -0.87 -44.87 -6.20
C CYS A 304 0.00 -43.66 -5.85
N VAL A 305 1.22 -43.56 -6.38
CA VAL A 305 2.16 -42.46 -6.04
C VAL A 305 1.63 -41.10 -6.52
N LEU A 306 0.85 -41.09 -7.58
CA LEU A 306 0.26 -39.89 -8.15
C LEU A 306 -1.06 -39.46 -7.60
N GLN A 307 -1.91 -40.41 -7.24
CA GLN A 307 -3.16 -40.07 -6.59
C GLN A 307 -2.89 -39.42 -5.24
N GLY A 308 -1.76 -39.71 -4.62
CA GLY A 308 -1.62 -39.32 -3.24
C GLY A 308 -0.73 -38.17 -2.84
N VAL A 309 0.07 -37.63 -3.76
CA VAL A 309 0.89 -36.47 -3.41
C VAL A 309 0.10 -35.16 -3.37
N SER A 310 -1.18 -35.14 -3.73
CA SER A 310 -2.02 -33.96 -3.42
C SER A 310 -3.45 -34.22 -2.95
N LEU A 311 -4.04 -35.43 -3.06
CA LEU A 311 -5.39 -35.67 -2.49
C LEU A 311 -5.76 -37.12 -2.08
N HIS A 312 -4.87 -38.13 -2.15
CA HIS A 312 -5.19 -39.53 -1.77
C HIS A 312 -4.17 -40.25 -0.80
N LEU A 313 -2.91 -39.77 -0.59
CA LEU A 313 -1.82 -40.39 0.22
C LEU A 313 -1.36 -39.46 1.38
N LEU A 314 -2.28 -38.84 2.09
CA LEU A 314 -2.23 -39.19 3.50
C LEU A 314 -3.27 -40.27 3.56
N SER A 315 -2.84 -41.51 3.74
CA SER A 315 -3.75 -42.54 4.21
C SER A 315 -4.17 -42.13 5.61
N LYS A 316 -5.10 -41.19 5.65
CA LYS A 316 -5.75 -40.68 6.85
C LYS A 316 -6.40 -41.85 7.60
N ASP A 317 -6.70 -42.92 6.88
CA ASP A 317 -7.23 -44.22 7.24
C ASP A 317 -6.17 -45.30 7.51
N ASN A 318 -4.88 -45.10 7.18
CA ASN A 318 -3.81 -46.03 7.59
C ASN A 318 -3.33 -45.73 9.00
N ARG A 319 -3.66 -46.66 9.88
CA ARG A 319 -3.42 -46.61 11.31
C ARG A 319 -1.95 -46.36 11.66
N GLU A 320 -1.02 -47.07 11.03
CA GLU A 320 0.40 -47.05 11.41
C GLU A 320 1.08 -45.74 11.04
N VAL A 321 0.75 -45.20 9.85
CA VAL A 321 1.26 -43.91 9.38
C VAL A 321 0.76 -42.78 10.26
N VAL A 322 -0.52 -42.80 10.63
CA VAL A 322 -1.08 -41.78 11.54
C VAL A 322 -0.46 -41.92 12.93
N LEU A 323 -0.28 -43.14 13.44
CA LEU A 323 0.32 -43.37 14.76
C LEU A 323 1.76 -42.86 14.85
N GLU A 324 2.58 -43.11 13.83
CA GLU A 324 3.97 -42.64 13.85
C GLU A 324 4.07 -41.12 13.68
N ALA A 325 3.19 -40.51 12.87
CA ALA A 325 3.12 -39.06 12.73
C ALA A 325 2.75 -38.36 14.06
N VAL A 326 1.80 -38.92 14.83
CA VAL A 326 1.38 -38.31 16.10
C VAL A 326 2.39 -38.46 17.23
N LYS A 327 3.26 -39.48 17.18
CA LYS A 327 4.38 -39.61 18.13
C LYS A 327 5.42 -38.50 17.96
N GLN A 328 5.58 -37.99 16.74
CA GLN A 328 6.53 -36.91 16.42
C GLN A 328 5.90 -35.52 16.63
N ASP A 329 4.64 -35.34 16.23
CA ASP A 329 3.87 -34.12 16.47
C ASP A 329 2.40 -34.47 16.73
N GLY A 330 1.96 -34.31 17.99
CA GLY A 330 0.57 -34.58 18.38
C GLY A 330 -0.48 -33.78 17.59
N LEU A 331 -0.13 -32.63 17.00
CA LEU A 331 -1.05 -31.84 16.16
C LEU A 331 -1.17 -32.37 14.72
N ALA A 332 -0.30 -33.27 14.28
CA ALA A 332 -0.45 -33.98 13.01
C ALA A 332 -1.76 -34.79 12.96
N PHE A 333 -2.28 -35.18 14.14
CA PHE A 333 -3.54 -35.90 14.30
C PHE A 333 -4.75 -35.23 13.64
N LYS A 334 -4.73 -33.89 13.49
CA LYS A 334 -5.81 -33.14 12.83
C LYS A 334 -6.08 -33.57 11.39
N TYR A 335 -5.10 -34.22 10.76
CA TYR A 335 -5.19 -34.70 9.39
C TYR A 335 -5.68 -36.15 9.29
N ALA A 336 -5.79 -36.91 10.39
CA ALA A 336 -6.29 -38.30 10.40
C ALA A 336 -7.73 -38.42 9.87
N ASP A 337 -8.14 -39.60 9.44
CA ASP A 337 -9.48 -39.88 8.92
C ASP A 337 -10.44 -40.01 10.09
N LYS A 338 -11.74 -39.78 9.83
CA LYS A 338 -12.77 -39.91 10.87
C LYS A 338 -12.78 -41.30 11.52
N SER A 339 -12.47 -42.35 10.76
CA SER A 339 -12.35 -43.72 11.28
C SER A 339 -11.24 -43.86 12.34
N LEU A 340 -10.05 -43.30 12.08
CA LEU A 340 -8.92 -43.35 13.00
C LEU A 340 -8.98 -42.32 14.13
N ARG A 341 -9.81 -41.28 14.00
CA ARG A 341 -10.11 -40.37 15.12
C ARG A 341 -10.90 -41.03 16.24
N LYS A 342 -11.44 -42.23 15.99
CA LYS A 342 -12.05 -43.13 16.98
C LYS A 342 -11.07 -44.16 17.54
N ASP A 343 -9.86 -44.24 16.99
CA ASP A 343 -8.85 -45.17 17.49
C ASP A 343 -8.26 -44.60 18.78
N ARG A 344 -8.65 -45.22 19.90
CA ARG A 344 -8.28 -44.79 21.24
C ARG A 344 -6.76 -44.71 21.44
N GLU A 345 -5.99 -45.60 20.83
CA GLU A 345 -4.54 -45.64 20.99
C GLU A 345 -3.88 -44.44 20.31
N ILE A 346 -4.25 -44.17 19.04
CA ILE A 346 -3.74 -43.02 18.29
C ILE A 346 -4.11 -41.71 19.01
N VAL A 347 -5.35 -41.60 19.48
CA VAL A 347 -5.85 -40.40 20.16
C VAL A 347 -5.09 -40.15 21.46
N LEU A 348 -4.86 -41.20 22.26
CA LEU A 348 -4.08 -41.08 23.50
C LEU A 348 -2.63 -40.71 23.23
N GLU A 349 -2.00 -41.30 22.21
CA GLU A 349 -0.62 -40.99 21.87
C GLU A 349 -0.47 -39.55 21.38
N ALA A 350 -1.40 -39.08 20.55
CA ALA A 350 -1.47 -37.68 20.13
C ALA A 350 -1.68 -36.73 21.32
N ILE A 351 -2.52 -37.10 22.28
CA ILE A 351 -2.81 -36.30 23.49
C ILE A 351 -1.61 -36.23 24.44
N LYS A 352 -0.88 -37.34 24.64
CA LYS A 352 0.34 -37.35 25.45
C LYS A 352 1.40 -36.41 24.91
N GLN A 353 1.52 -36.30 23.58
CA GLN A 353 2.40 -35.34 22.92
C GLN A 353 1.86 -33.90 22.97
N ASN A 354 0.54 -33.73 22.76
CA ASN A 354 -0.10 -32.42 22.83
C ASN A 354 -1.58 -32.54 23.23
N GLY A 355 -1.94 -32.09 24.44
CA GLY A 355 -3.31 -32.15 24.96
C GLY A 355 -4.37 -31.46 24.08
N ARG A 356 -3.98 -30.53 23.21
CA ARG A 356 -4.89 -29.90 22.23
C ARG A 356 -5.38 -30.88 21.15
N ALA A 357 -4.70 -32.01 20.94
CA ALA A 357 -5.11 -33.04 19.97
C ALA A 357 -6.54 -33.57 20.21
N LEU A 358 -7.05 -33.46 21.45
CA LEU A 358 -8.44 -33.78 21.80
C LEU A 358 -9.48 -33.05 20.91
N GLU A 359 -9.16 -31.86 20.40
CA GLU A 359 -10.00 -31.10 19.44
C GLU A 359 -10.44 -31.95 18.23
N TYR A 360 -9.56 -32.84 17.78
CA TYR A 360 -9.75 -33.63 16.56
C TYR A 360 -10.24 -35.05 16.83
N ALA A 361 -10.33 -35.47 18.09
CA ALA A 361 -10.83 -36.79 18.45
C ALA A 361 -12.32 -36.92 18.12
N ASP A 362 -12.75 -38.15 17.83
CA ASP A 362 -14.17 -38.43 17.60
C ASP A 362 -15.01 -38.12 18.85
N GLU A 363 -16.29 -37.79 18.64
CA GLU A 363 -17.21 -37.44 19.71
C GLU A 363 -17.30 -38.52 20.80
N SER A 364 -17.22 -39.81 20.43
CA SER A 364 -17.27 -40.90 21.42
C SER A 364 -16.08 -40.87 22.39
N LEU A 365 -14.90 -40.43 21.93
CA LEU A 365 -13.69 -40.34 22.76
C LEU A 365 -13.58 -39.00 23.47
N ARG A 366 -14.22 -37.94 22.96
CA ARG A 366 -14.40 -36.68 23.70
C ARG A 366 -15.38 -36.83 24.87
N LYS A 367 -16.14 -37.94 24.93
CA LYS A 367 -16.95 -38.39 26.07
C LYS A 367 -16.20 -39.38 26.98
N ASP A 368 -15.03 -39.88 26.58
CA ASP A 368 -14.24 -40.80 27.40
C ASP A 368 -13.53 -40.00 28.50
N ARG A 369 -13.96 -40.26 29.74
CA ARG A 369 -13.49 -39.57 30.94
C ARG A 369 -11.96 -39.64 31.08
N GLU A 370 -11.35 -40.78 30.78
CA GLU A 370 -9.90 -40.98 30.95
C GLU A 370 -9.10 -40.19 29.91
N ILE A 371 -9.54 -40.21 28.65
CA ILE A 371 -8.88 -39.50 27.55
C ILE A 371 -8.93 -37.99 27.77
N VAL A 372 -10.10 -37.48 28.19
CA VAL A 372 -10.29 -36.06 28.48
C VAL A 372 -9.45 -35.63 29.68
N LEU A 373 -9.41 -36.43 30.75
CA LEU A 373 -8.57 -36.14 31.91
C LEU A 373 -7.09 -36.08 31.53
N GLU A 374 -6.61 -37.01 30.70
CA GLU A 374 -5.22 -37.03 30.25
C GLU A 374 -4.88 -35.81 29.38
N ALA A 375 -5.81 -35.39 28.51
CA ALA A 375 -5.64 -34.17 27.73
C ALA A 375 -5.59 -32.91 28.60
N ILE A 376 -6.41 -32.84 29.65
CA ILE A 376 -6.44 -31.72 30.60
C ILE A 376 -5.16 -31.66 31.42
N LYS A 377 -4.58 -32.79 31.81
CA LYS A 377 -3.30 -32.84 32.52
C LYS A 377 -2.14 -32.26 31.71
N GLN A 378 -2.19 -32.36 30.38
CA GLN A 378 -1.20 -31.78 29.48
C GLN A 378 -1.53 -30.32 29.11
N TYR A 379 -2.82 -30.00 28.97
CA TYR A 379 -3.30 -28.70 28.53
C TYR A 379 -4.68 -28.41 29.13
N GLY A 380 -4.77 -27.63 30.22
CA GLY A 380 -6.04 -27.38 30.92
C GLY A 380 -7.18 -26.80 30.06
N PHE A 381 -6.86 -26.11 28.95
CA PHE A 381 -7.86 -25.63 27.99
C PHE A 381 -8.46 -26.74 27.11
N ALA A 382 -7.94 -27.97 27.17
CA ALA A 382 -8.50 -29.13 26.48
C ALA A 382 -9.95 -29.41 26.90
N LEU A 383 -10.37 -28.93 28.08
CA LEU A 383 -11.77 -28.96 28.52
C LEU A 383 -12.73 -28.35 27.49
N GLY A 384 -12.31 -27.35 26.72
CA GLY A 384 -13.10 -26.74 25.65
C GLY A 384 -13.44 -27.69 24.49
N TYR A 385 -12.71 -28.79 24.37
CA TYR A 385 -12.94 -29.83 23.37
C TYR A 385 -13.67 -31.04 23.93
N ALA A 386 -13.73 -31.22 25.26
CA ALA A 386 -14.48 -32.29 25.90
C ALA A 386 -15.98 -32.21 25.58
N ASP A 387 -16.69 -33.33 25.68
CA ASP A 387 -18.15 -33.34 25.58
C ASP A 387 -18.81 -32.53 26.69
N GLU A 388 -20.01 -32.00 26.43
CA GLU A 388 -20.76 -31.18 27.38
C GLU A 388 -21.01 -31.90 28.71
N SER A 389 -21.23 -33.22 28.69
CA SER A 389 -21.41 -34.03 29.90
C SER A 389 -20.20 -33.99 30.83
N LEU A 390 -18.98 -33.95 30.28
CA LEU A 390 -17.73 -33.89 31.06
C LEU A 390 -17.34 -32.46 31.45
N ARG A 391 -17.86 -31.43 30.75
CA ARG A 391 -17.74 -30.02 31.20
C ARG A 391 -18.58 -29.71 32.44
N LYS A 392 -19.45 -30.65 32.85
CA LYS A 392 -20.23 -30.67 34.10
C LYS A 392 -19.67 -31.64 35.14
N ASP A 393 -18.65 -32.44 34.78
CA ASP A 393 -17.99 -33.35 35.72
C ASP A 393 -17.11 -32.52 36.66
N ARG A 394 -17.49 -32.49 37.94
CA ARG A 394 -16.84 -31.67 38.97
C ARG A 394 -15.35 -31.96 39.08
N GLU A 395 -14.92 -33.22 38.94
CA GLU A 395 -13.52 -33.61 39.14
C GLU A 395 -12.66 -33.17 37.95
N ILE A 396 -13.15 -33.39 36.73
CA ILE A 396 -12.49 -32.97 35.49
C ILE A 396 -12.36 -31.44 35.43
N VAL A 397 -13.44 -30.74 35.77
CA VAL A 397 -13.47 -29.27 35.76
C VAL A 397 -12.51 -28.71 36.80
N LEU A 398 -12.46 -29.30 38.01
CA LEU A 398 -11.56 -28.86 39.06
C LEU A 398 -10.10 -29.03 38.64
N GLU A 399 -9.76 -30.17 38.04
CA GLU A 399 -8.41 -30.45 37.55
C GLU A 399 -7.99 -29.43 36.46
N ALA A 400 -8.89 -29.10 35.53
CA ALA A 400 -8.64 -28.10 34.49
C ALA A 400 -8.41 -26.70 35.07
N ILE A 401 -9.23 -26.29 36.04
CA ILE A 401 -9.13 -24.98 36.70
C ILE A 401 -7.84 -24.86 37.53
N LYS A 402 -7.47 -25.91 38.27
CA LYS A 402 -6.24 -25.94 39.07
C LYS A 402 -4.99 -25.74 38.23
N GLN A 403 -4.95 -26.33 37.03
CA GLN A 403 -3.87 -26.09 36.09
C GLN A 403 -3.91 -24.68 35.47
N TYR A 404 -5.08 -24.25 35.01
CA TYR A 404 -5.28 -22.97 34.34
C TYR A 404 -6.64 -22.37 34.70
N GLY A 405 -6.67 -21.30 35.49
CA GLY A 405 -7.92 -20.65 35.93
C GLY A 405 -8.78 -20.14 34.77
N PHE A 406 -8.18 -19.82 33.62
CA PHE A 406 -8.90 -19.45 32.40
C PHE A 406 -9.70 -20.61 31.77
N ALA A 407 -9.45 -21.86 32.16
CA ALA A 407 -10.25 -23.00 31.74
C ALA A 407 -11.73 -22.83 32.13
N LEU A 408 -12.03 -21.97 33.12
CA LEU A 408 -13.40 -21.58 33.50
C LEU A 408 -14.25 -21.14 32.30
N LYS A 409 -13.65 -20.54 31.26
CA LYS A 409 -14.33 -20.17 30.00
C LYS A 409 -15.09 -21.34 29.36
N TYR A 410 -14.59 -22.55 29.51
CA TYR A 410 -15.10 -23.76 28.85
C TYR A 410 -15.97 -24.63 29.76
N VAL A 411 -16.09 -24.25 31.03
CA VAL A 411 -16.91 -24.95 32.01
C VAL A 411 -18.39 -24.70 31.71
N ASP A 412 -19.21 -25.70 31.97
CA ASP A 412 -20.65 -25.55 31.81
C ASP A 412 -21.21 -24.40 32.68
N GLU A 413 -22.27 -23.75 32.21
CA GLU A 413 -22.87 -22.61 32.90
C GLU A 413 -23.32 -22.95 34.33
N SER A 414 -23.81 -24.17 34.57
CA SER A 414 -24.24 -24.61 35.91
C SER A 414 -23.11 -24.58 36.94
N LEU A 415 -21.89 -24.94 36.53
CA LEU A 415 -20.70 -24.91 37.38
C LEU A 415 -19.98 -23.55 37.37
N ARG A 416 -20.16 -22.72 36.35
CA ARG A 416 -19.73 -21.31 36.37
C ARG A 416 -20.52 -20.43 37.34
N LYS A 417 -21.67 -20.92 37.80
CA LYS A 417 -22.47 -20.37 38.91
C LYS A 417 -22.15 -21.02 40.26
N ASP A 418 -21.32 -22.05 40.27
CA ASP A 418 -20.86 -22.67 41.51
C ASP A 418 -19.68 -21.87 42.06
N ARG A 419 -19.91 -21.29 43.23
CA ARG A 419 -18.98 -20.42 43.94
C ARG A 419 -17.63 -21.11 44.21
N GLU A 420 -17.61 -22.41 44.44
CA GLU A 420 -16.39 -23.17 44.75
C GLU A 420 -15.40 -23.14 43.56
N PHE A 421 -15.88 -23.48 42.37
CA PHE A 421 -15.07 -23.50 41.14
C PHE A 421 -14.63 -22.11 40.71
N VAL A 422 -15.54 -21.14 40.82
CA VAL A 422 -15.25 -19.73 40.50
C VAL A 422 -14.15 -19.19 41.40
N LEU A 423 -14.25 -19.44 42.71
CA LEU A 423 -13.26 -18.96 43.67
C LEU A 423 -11.89 -19.60 43.42
N GLU A 424 -11.85 -20.90 43.14
CA GLU A 424 -10.60 -21.60 42.80
C GLU A 424 -9.97 -21.05 41.50
N ALA A 425 -10.79 -20.75 40.49
CA ALA A 425 -10.33 -20.19 39.22
C ALA A 425 -9.74 -18.78 39.38
N VAL A 426 -10.40 -17.89 40.14
CA VAL A 426 -9.89 -16.52 40.35
C VAL A 426 -8.67 -16.47 41.27
N LYS A 427 -8.55 -17.41 42.21
CA LYS A 427 -7.34 -17.57 43.05
C LYS A 427 -6.14 -18.00 42.22
N GLN A 428 -6.35 -18.86 41.23
CA GLN A 428 -5.29 -19.29 40.33
C GLN A 428 -4.90 -18.16 39.34
N ASN A 429 -5.87 -17.42 38.82
CA ASN A 429 -5.65 -16.28 37.92
C ASN A 429 -6.80 -15.27 37.99
N GLY A 430 -6.51 -14.04 38.44
CA GLY A 430 -7.51 -12.98 38.60
C GLY A 430 -8.29 -12.63 37.33
N PHE A 431 -7.72 -12.79 36.14
CA PHE A 431 -8.43 -12.55 34.87
C PHE A 431 -9.52 -13.60 34.56
N ALA A 432 -9.58 -14.71 35.30
CA ALA A 432 -10.67 -15.67 35.19
C ALA A 432 -12.04 -15.04 35.51
N LEU A 433 -12.06 -13.92 36.27
CA LEU A 433 -13.27 -13.16 36.60
C LEU A 433 -14.11 -12.80 35.37
N LYS A 434 -13.45 -12.54 34.23
CA LYS A 434 -14.09 -12.29 32.92
C LYS A 434 -15.08 -13.37 32.47
N TYR A 435 -14.87 -14.61 32.90
CA TYR A 435 -15.66 -15.77 32.48
C TYR A 435 -16.65 -16.27 33.55
N VAL A 436 -16.62 -15.67 34.74
CA VAL A 436 -17.55 -15.94 35.83
C VAL A 436 -18.97 -15.51 35.43
N ASP A 437 -19.99 -16.19 35.92
CA ASP A 437 -21.38 -15.77 35.71
C ASP A 437 -21.65 -14.37 36.30
N GLU A 438 -22.47 -13.56 35.63
CA GLU A 438 -22.75 -12.19 36.06
C GLU A 438 -23.28 -12.11 37.50
N SER A 439 -24.05 -13.11 37.95
CA SER A 439 -24.56 -13.17 39.32
C SER A 439 -23.45 -13.23 40.38
N LEU A 440 -22.31 -13.86 40.05
CA LEU A 440 -21.16 -14.02 40.92
C LEU A 440 -20.09 -12.94 40.73
N ARG A 441 -20.13 -12.16 39.65
CA ARG A 441 -19.30 -10.92 39.52
C ARG A 441 -19.73 -9.80 40.46
N LYS A 442 -20.87 -9.97 41.13
CA LYS A 442 -21.37 -9.16 42.24
C LYS A 442 -20.99 -9.71 43.61
N ASP A 443 -20.42 -10.93 43.67
CA ASP A 443 -19.90 -11.48 44.92
C ASP A 443 -18.60 -10.77 45.27
N ARG A 444 -18.67 -9.99 46.33
CA ARG A 444 -17.59 -9.15 46.82
C ARG A 444 -16.31 -9.94 47.11
N GLU A 445 -16.43 -11.16 47.64
CA GLU A 445 -15.27 -11.98 48.00
C GLU A 445 -14.55 -12.49 46.75
N ILE A 446 -15.31 -12.95 45.75
CA ILE A 446 -14.76 -13.43 44.47
C ILE A 446 -14.03 -12.30 43.74
N VAL A 447 -14.65 -11.12 43.66
CA VAL A 447 -14.03 -9.96 42.99
C VAL A 447 -12.79 -9.50 43.74
N LEU A 448 -12.85 -9.43 45.07
CA LEU A 448 -11.69 -9.03 45.87
C LEU A 448 -10.53 -10.01 45.70
N GLU A 449 -10.80 -11.32 45.69
CA GLU A 449 -9.77 -12.34 45.51
C GLU A 449 -9.17 -12.29 44.10
N ALA A 450 -9.99 -12.07 43.07
CA ALA A 450 -9.51 -11.84 41.70
C ALA A 450 -8.58 -10.60 41.62
N VAL A 451 -8.99 -9.51 42.27
CA VAL A 451 -8.25 -8.24 42.30
C VAL A 451 -6.93 -8.35 43.08
N LYS A 452 -6.88 -9.14 44.17
CA LYS A 452 -5.64 -9.44 44.89
C LYS A 452 -4.62 -10.17 44.01
N GLN A 453 -5.08 -11.06 43.13
CA GLN A 453 -4.20 -11.75 42.18
C GLN A 453 -3.76 -10.83 41.04
N ASN A 454 -4.64 -9.95 40.57
CA ASN A 454 -4.32 -8.95 39.55
C ASN A 454 -5.27 -7.74 39.61
N GLY A 455 -4.74 -6.54 39.87
CA GLY A 455 -5.55 -5.32 40.00
C GLY A 455 -6.37 -4.95 38.76
N CYS A 456 -5.97 -5.41 37.57
CA CYS A 456 -6.73 -5.20 36.33
C CYS A 456 -8.02 -6.02 36.24
N ALA A 457 -8.19 -7.06 37.08
CA ALA A 457 -9.41 -7.84 37.14
C ALA A 457 -10.64 -6.99 37.54
N LEU A 458 -10.43 -5.83 38.16
CA LEU A 458 -11.50 -4.89 38.51
C LEU A 458 -12.36 -4.47 37.31
N GLU A 459 -11.80 -4.45 36.09
CA GLU A 459 -12.54 -4.13 34.88
C GLU A 459 -13.68 -5.13 34.59
N ASP A 460 -13.50 -6.39 34.97
CA ASP A 460 -14.47 -7.46 34.74
C ASP A 460 -15.50 -7.59 35.89
N ALA A 461 -15.32 -6.85 36.99
CA ALA A 461 -16.27 -6.82 38.10
C ALA A 461 -17.59 -6.15 37.71
N ASP A 462 -18.65 -6.42 38.47
CA ASP A 462 -19.91 -5.67 38.33
C ASP A 462 -19.72 -4.17 38.64
N GLU A 463 -20.50 -3.32 37.98
CA GLU A 463 -20.38 -1.86 38.12
C GLU A 463 -20.52 -1.39 39.58
N SER A 464 -21.33 -2.08 40.39
CA SER A 464 -21.50 -1.76 41.81
C SER A 464 -20.21 -1.94 42.61
N LEU A 465 -19.38 -2.94 42.27
CA LEU A 465 -18.13 -3.27 42.96
C LEU A 465 -16.91 -2.55 42.36
N ARG A 466 -16.98 -2.03 41.13
CA ARG A 466 -15.95 -1.13 40.57
C ARG A 466 -15.79 0.18 41.33
N LYS A 467 -16.80 0.53 42.13
CA LYS A 467 -16.84 1.71 43.00
C LYS A 467 -16.65 1.34 44.47
N ASP A 468 -16.53 0.06 44.81
CA ASP A 468 -16.30 -0.40 46.19
C ASP A 468 -14.90 0.05 46.62
N ARG A 469 -14.88 0.88 47.68
CA ARG A 469 -13.67 1.52 48.20
C ARG A 469 -12.56 0.51 48.51
N GLU A 470 -12.88 -0.64 49.09
CA GLU A 470 -11.84 -1.60 49.51
C GLU A 470 -11.27 -2.36 48.31
N ILE A 471 -12.12 -2.75 47.36
CA ILE A 471 -11.71 -3.44 46.14
C ILE A 471 -10.87 -2.50 45.25
N VAL A 472 -11.28 -1.24 45.10
CA VAL A 472 -10.50 -0.24 44.36
C VAL A 472 -9.15 0.01 45.02
N LEU A 473 -9.11 0.13 46.35
CA LEU A 473 -7.85 0.30 47.07
C LEU A 473 -6.93 -0.91 46.91
N GLU A 474 -7.47 -2.12 46.90
CA GLU A 474 -6.69 -3.34 46.67
C GLU A 474 -6.16 -3.43 45.22
N ALA A 475 -6.99 -3.05 44.22
CA ALA A 475 -6.57 -2.94 42.82
C ALA A 475 -5.44 -1.93 42.63
N VAL A 476 -5.50 -0.81 43.36
CA VAL A 476 -4.48 0.25 43.34
C VAL A 476 -3.21 -0.18 44.09
N LYS A 477 -3.31 -0.95 45.18
CA LYS A 477 -2.14 -1.52 45.88
C LYS A 477 -1.34 -2.47 44.98
N GLN A 478 -2.01 -3.33 44.23
CA GLN A 478 -1.34 -4.28 43.32
C GLN A 478 -0.60 -3.57 42.17
N ASN A 479 -0.99 -2.34 41.82
CA ASN A 479 -0.48 -1.62 40.66
C ASN A 479 0.40 -0.37 40.96
N GLY A 480 0.67 -0.03 42.23
CA GLY A 480 1.60 1.05 42.59
C GLY A 480 0.94 2.43 42.72
N TYR A 481 0.73 2.82 43.98
CA TYR A 481 -0.18 3.88 44.44
C TYR A 481 0.11 5.32 43.96
N ARG A 482 1.27 5.62 43.37
CA ARG A 482 1.70 7.01 43.09
C ARG A 482 1.72 7.38 41.62
N GLU A 483 2.21 6.48 40.77
CA GLU A 483 2.36 6.74 39.33
C GLU A 483 1.02 6.64 38.61
N ILE A 484 0.16 5.71 39.01
CA ILE A 484 -1.17 5.52 38.41
C ILE A 484 -2.13 6.66 38.75
N VAL A 485 -2.09 7.18 39.97
CA VAL A 485 -2.94 8.30 40.40
C VAL A 485 -2.50 9.59 39.71
N LEU A 486 -1.19 9.77 39.49
CA LEU A 486 -0.64 10.89 38.72
C LEU A 486 -1.02 10.79 37.24
N GLU A 487 -0.97 9.58 36.67
CA GLU A 487 -1.37 9.33 35.28
C GLU A 487 -2.88 9.49 35.08
N ALA A 488 -3.71 9.03 36.01
CA ALA A 488 -5.16 9.23 35.98
C ALA A 488 -5.53 10.72 36.05
N VAL A 489 -4.81 11.53 36.83
CA VAL A 489 -4.99 12.98 36.91
C VAL A 489 -4.45 13.69 35.66
N LYS A 490 -3.34 13.21 35.06
CA LYS A 490 -2.84 13.68 33.76
C LYS A 490 -3.83 13.42 32.62
N GLN A 491 -4.55 12.31 32.66
CA GLN A 491 -5.55 11.96 31.65
C GLN A 491 -6.90 12.62 31.91
N ASN A 492 -7.24 12.85 33.18
CA ASN A 492 -8.49 13.50 33.58
C ASN A 492 -8.30 14.29 34.87
N GLY A 493 -8.10 15.61 34.74
CA GLY A 493 -7.93 16.50 35.88
C GLY A 493 -9.07 16.43 36.92
N ARG A 494 -10.29 16.00 36.55
CA ARG A 494 -11.40 15.80 37.51
C ARG A 494 -11.17 14.65 38.49
N ALA A 495 -10.21 13.76 38.23
CA ALA A 495 -9.85 12.68 39.15
C ALA A 495 -9.36 13.21 40.51
N LEU A 496 -8.93 14.48 40.59
CA LEU A 496 -8.59 15.18 41.83
C LEU A 496 -9.75 15.18 42.86
N GLU A 497 -11.01 15.04 42.42
CA GLU A 497 -12.18 14.87 43.30
C GLU A 497 -12.11 13.63 44.19
N TYR A 498 -11.42 12.57 43.73
CA TYR A 498 -11.42 11.24 44.36
C TYR A 498 -10.10 10.90 45.06
N VAL A 499 -9.07 11.74 44.93
CA VAL A 499 -7.77 11.50 45.60
C VAL A 499 -7.83 11.88 47.08
N ASP A 500 -6.95 11.25 47.87
CA ASP A 500 -6.79 11.53 49.30
C ASP A 500 -6.42 13.00 49.57
N GLU A 501 -6.81 13.51 50.74
CA GLU A 501 -6.58 14.90 51.17
C GLU A 501 -5.09 15.30 51.13
N SER A 502 -4.19 14.37 51.47
CA SER A 502 -2.74 14.61 51.42
C SER A 502 -2.23 14.95 50.01
N LEU A 503 -2.86 14.39 48.96
CA LEU A 503 -2.51 14.66 47.56
C LEU A 503 -3.15 15.96 47.04
N ARG A 504 -4.30 16.38 47.58
CA ARG A 504 -4.91 17.69 47.27
C ARG A 504 -4.14 18.86 47.87
N LYS A 505 -3.29 18.58 48.86
CA LYS A 505 -2.32 19.52 49.46
C LYS A 505 -0.96 19.49 48.75
N ASN A 506 -0.73 18.54 47.86
CA ASN A 506 0.52 18.46 47.12
C ASN A 506 0.50 19.43 45.93
N ARG A 507 1.35 20.46 46.00
CA ARG A 507 1.44 21.52 44.99
C ARG A 507 1.67 21.01 43.57
N GLU A 508 2.63 20.11 43.39
CA GLU A 508 2.99 19.56 42.08
C GLU A 508 1.85 18.72 41.49
N PHE A 509 1.22 17.91 42.34
CA PHE A 509 0.09 17.07 41.98
C PHE A 509 -1.13 17.89 41.55
N VAL A 510 -1.45 18.91 42.34
CA VAL A 510 -2.54 19.84 42.04
C VAL A 510 -2.27 20.58 40.73
N LEU A 511 -1.07 21.15 40.56
CA LEU A 511 -0.72 21.91 39.36
C LEU A 511 -0.92 21.08 38.09
N GLU A 512 -0.53 19.80 38.10
CA GLU A 512 -0.74 18.90 36.96
C GLU A 512 -2.23 18.64 36.69
N ALA A 513 -3.05 18.49 37.73
CA ALA A 513 -4.50 18.34 37.59
C ALA A 513 -5.15 19.55 36.93
N VAL A 514 -4.75 20.76 37.35
CA VAL A 514 -5.37 22.00 36.85
C VAL A 514 -4.90 22.37 35.45
N LYS A 515 -3.67 21.99 35.06
CA LYS A 515 -3.18 22.08 33.67
C LYS A 515 -4.06 21.30 32.70
N GLN A 516 -4.61 20.16 33.12
CA GLN A 516 -5.47 19.32 32.29
C GLN A 516 -6.93 19.77 32.30
N ASN A 517 -7.44 20.22 33.44
CA ASN A 517 -8.81 20.69 33.55
C ASN A 517 -8.97 21.78 34.63
N GLY A 518 -9.28 23.00 34.20
CA GLY A 518 -9.52 24.13 35.11
C GLY A 518 -10.63 23.89 36.16
N PHE A 519 -11.62 23.03 35.89
CA PHE A 519 -12.65 22.68 36.88
C PHE A 519 -12.11 21.84 38.06
N ALA A 520 -10.95 21.20 37.91
CA ALA A 520 -10.30 20.48 39.01
C ALA A 520 -9.96 21.40 40.19
N PHE A 521 -9.75 22.70 39.91
CA PHE A 521 -9.41 23.70 40.92
C PHE A 521 -10.43 23.80 42.07
N LYS A 522 -11.70 23.46 41.81
CA LYS A 522 -12.75 23.36 42.82
C LYS A 522 -12.38 22.45 44.00
N TYR A 523 -11.62 21.39 43.72
CA TYR A 523 -11.27 20.34 44.69
C TYR A 523 -9.92 20.56 45.36
N VAL A 524 -9.19 21.62 44.98
CA VAL A 524 -7.89 21.97 45.56
C VAL A 524 -8.08 22.42 47.01
N ASP A 525 -7.16 21.97 47.86
CA ASP A 525 -7.12 22.35 49.27
C ASP A 525 -6.98 23.87 49.44
N GLU A 526 -7.63 24.42 50.47
CA GLU A 526 -7.66 25.88 50.72
C GLU A 526 -6.25 26.48 50.84
N SER A 527 -5.29 25.73 51.38
CA SER A 527 -3.91 26.19 51.53
C SER A 527 -3.21 26.55 50.21
N LEU A 528 -3.63 25.94 49.10
CA LEU A 528 -3.07 26.15 47.76
C LEU A 528 -3.91 27.08 46.88
N ARG A 529 -5.11 27.50 47.30
CA ARG A 529 -5.97 28.42 46.53
C ARG A 529 -5.45 29.85 46.44
N LYS A 530 -4.43 30.16 47.25
CA LYS A 530 -3.65 31.41 47.21
C LYS A 530 -2.37 31.31 46.39
N ASP A 531 -2.04 30.13 45.85
CA ASP A 531 -0.88 29.96 44.98
C ASP A 531 -1.19 30.58 43.61
N ARG A 532 -0.49 31.68 43.29
CA ARG A 532 -0.70 32.46 42.07
C ARG A 532 -0.53 31.61 40.81
N GLU A 533 0.43 30.69 40.78
CA GLU A 533 0.71 29.87 39.60
C GLU A 533 -0.43 28.88 39.34
N ILE A 534 -0.88 28.18 40.39
CA ILE A 534 -1.97 27.20 40.29
C ILE A 534 -3.27 27.90 39.84
N VAL A 535 -3.58 29.06 40.42
CA VAL A 535 -4.78 29.83 40.07
C VAL A 535 -4.72 30.32 38.62
N LEU A 536 -3.60 30.86 38.15
CA LEU A 536 -3.48 31.32 36.76
C LEU A 536 -3.59 30.18 35.76
N GLU A 537 -2.98 29.03 36.04
CA GLU A 537 -3.07 27.86 35.17
C GLU A 537 -4.51 27.31 35.14
N ALA A 538 -5.23 27.34 36.28
CA ALA A 538 -6.64 27.00 36.33
C ALA A 538 -7.51 27.93 35.47
N VAL A 539 -7.28 29.24 35.57
CA VAL A 539 -7.99 30.29 34.84
C VAL A 539 -7.75 30.19 33.34
N LYS A 540 -6.50 29.93 32.95
CA LYS A 540 -6.10 29.70 31.55
C LYS A 540 -6.91 28.58 30.92
N GLN A 541 -7.06 27.45 31.62
CA GLN A 541 -7.90 26.35 31.14
C GLN A 541 -9.41 26.67 31.21
N ASN A 542 -9.86 27.39 32.24
CA ASN A 542 -11.25 27.82 32.39
C ASN A 542 -11.38 29.04 33.30
N GLY A 543 -11.77 30.20 32.73
CA GLY A 543 -11.91 31.45 33.48
C GLY A 543 -12.87 31.39 34.67
N PHE A 544 -13.87 30.49 34.65
CA PHE A 544 -14.77 30.32 35.78
C PHE A 544 -14.12 29.67 37.02
N ALA A 545 -12.94 29.08 36.88
CA ALA A 545 -12.16 28.54 38.00
C ALA A 545 -11.77 29.63 39.01
N PHE A 546 -11.68 30.90 38.56
CA PHE A 546 -11.35 32.04 39.41
C PHE A 546 -12.31 32.20 40.60
N LYS A 547 -13.54 31.68 40.51
CA LYS A 547 -14.50 31.63 41.63
C LYS A 547 -13.92 31.00 42.90
N TYR A 548 -13.05 30.00 42.75
CA TYR A 548 -12.47 29.26 43.86
C TYR A 548 -11.14 29.85 44.33
N ALA A 549 -10.63 30.90 43.69
CA ALA A 549 -9.42 31.56 44.15
C ALA A 549 -9.66 32.24 45.50
N ASP A 550 -8.59 32.29 46.31
CA ASP A 550 -8.64 32.98 47.59
C ASP A 550 -9.10 34.44 47.43
N GLU A 551 -9.86 34.95 48.40
CA GLU A 551 -10.43 36.29 48.35
C GLU A 551 -9.35 37.37 48.22
N SER A 552 -8.18 37.18 48.84
CA SER A 552 -7.06 38.11 48.73
C SER A 552 -6.58 38.29 47.29
N LEU A 553 -6.57 37.22 46.49
CA LEU A 553 -6.19 37.26 45.07
C LEU A 553 -7.29 37.87 44.19
N ARG A 554 -8.56 37.66 44.52
CA ARG A 554 -9.70 38.25 43.78
C ARG A 554 -9.82 39.76 43.97
N LYS A 555 -9.17 40.30 44.99
CA LYS A 555 -9.05 41.74 45.32
C LYS A 555 -7.71 42.37 44.91
N ASP A 556 -6.73 41.57 44.51
CA ASP A 556 -5.43 42.07 44.04
C ASP A 556 -5.55 42.52 42.58
N LYS A 557 -5.57 43.84 42.34
CA LYS A 557 -5.67 44.43 40.99
C LYS A 557 -4.63 43.86 40.03
N GLN A 558 -3.37 43.71 40.46
CA GLN A 558 -2.29 43.24 39.58
C GLN A 558 -2.52 41.78 39.18
N PHE A 559 -2.92 40.94 40.14
CA PHE A 559 -3.22 39.54 39.86
C PHE A 559 -4.49 39.34 39.04
N VAL A 560 -5.54 40.13 39.32
CA VAL A 560 -6.76 40.12 38.52
C VAL A 560 -6.47 40.46 37.06
N LEU A 561 -5.61 41.46 36.79
CA LEU A 561 -5.14 41.79 35.44
C LEU A 561 -4.43 40.58 34.79
N GLU A 562 -3.57 39.88 35.52
CA GLU A 562 -2.93 38.66 35.02
C GLU A 562 -3.96 37.55 34.70
N ALA A 563 -4.97 37.37 35.56
CA ALA A 563 -6.01 36.35 35.39
C ALA A 563 -6.94 36.64 34.20
N VAL A 564 -7.45 37.87 34.05
CA VAL A 564 -8.33 38.23 32.93
C VAL A 564 -7.61 38.19 31.59
N LYS A 565 -6.28 38.44 31.57
CA LYS A 565 -5.42 38.24 30.38
C LYS A 565 -5.33 36.78 29.94
N GLN A 566 -5.39 35.84 30.89
CA GLN A 566 -5.43 34.42 30.56
C GLN A 566 -6.82 34.01 30.04
N ASN A 567 -7.90 34.51 30.66
CA ASN A 567 -9.27 34.20 30.25
C ASN A 567 -10.28 35.26 30.74
N GLY A 568 -10.94 35.96 29.81
CA GLY A 568 -11.87 37.05 30.12
C GLY A 568 -13.07 36.66 30.99
N PHE A 569 -13.47 35.38 31.02
CA PHE A 569 -14.57 34.91 31.90
C PHE A 569 -14.23 34.95 33.40
N ALA A 570 -12.96 35.14 33.76
CA ALA A 570 -12.56 35.36 35.15
C ALA A 570 -13.20 36.62 35.75
N LEU A 571 -13.51 37.63 34.91
CA LEU A 571 -14.08 38.91 35.33
C LEU A 571 -15.33 38.74 36.20
N LYS A 572 -16.18 37.75 35.88
CA LYS A 572 -17.41 37.42 36.63
C LYS A 572 -17.21 37.26 38.14
N TYR A 573 -16.04 36.76 38.55
CA TYR A 573 -15.75 36.42 39.95
C TYR A 573 -14.74 37.36 40.61
N VAL A 574 -14.28 38.38 39.89
CA VAL A 574 -13.49 39.49 40.42
C VAL A 574 -14.33 40.26 41.44
N ASP A 575 -13.66 40.79 42.46
CA ASP A 575 -14.30 41.65 43.45
C ASP A 575 -15.05 42.83 42.78
N GLU A 576 -16.23 43.17 43.31
CA GLU A 576 -17.09 44.22 42.75
C GLU A 576 -16.37 45.56 42.61
N SER A 577 -15.46 45.88 43.54
CA SER A 577 -14.70 47.13 43.50
C SER A 577 -13.75 47.22 42.30
N LEU A 578 -13.34 46.09 41.72
CA LEU A 578 -12.43 46.01 40.57
C LEU A 578 -13.17 45.76 39.24
N ARG A 579 -14.44 45.31 39.26
CA ARG A 579 -15.28 45.17 38.06
C ARG A 579 -15.73 46.51 37.43
N LYS A 580 -15.47 47.62 38.12
CA LYS A 580 -15.60 49.00 37.62
C LYS A 580 -14.28 49.61 37.14
N ASP A 581 -13.17 48.89 37.25
CA ASP A 581 -11.88 49.36 36.75
C ASP A 581 -11.81 49.19 35.23
N LYS A 582 -11.71 50.30 34.50
CA LYS A 582 -11.72 50.32 33.03
C LYS A 582 -10.63 49.43 32.43
N GLU A 583 -9.45 49.41 33.03
CA GLU A 583 -8.29 48.66 32.54
C GLU A 583 -8.54 47.15 32.60
N ILE A 584 -9.06 46.67 33.74
CA ILE A 584 -9.39 45.24 33.95
C ILE A 584 -10.47 44.80 32.96
N VAL A 585 -11.55 45.58 32.84
CA VAL A 585 -12.68 45.18 32.00
C VAL A 585 -12.31 45.22 30.51
N LEU A 586 -11.55 46.22 30.04
CA LEU A 586 -11.09 46.26 28.65
C LEU A 586 -10.23 45.05 28.31
N GLU A 587 -9.28 44.70 29.18
CA GLU A 587 -8.43 43.52 28.96
C GLU A 587 -9.24 42.22 28.97
N ALA A 588 -10.27 42.11 29.82
CA ALA A 588 -11.19 40.97 29.80
C ALA A 588 -12.02 40.90 28.50
N VAL A 589 -12.51 42.04 27.99
CA VAL A 589 -13.26 42.14 26.73
C VAL A 589 -12.39 41.76 25.53
N LYS A 590 -11.12 42.15 25.54
CA LYS A 590 -10.12 41.76 24.53
C LYS A 590 -10.00 40.24 24.41
N GLN A 591 -9.97 39.54 25.55
CA GLN A 591 -9.92 38.08 25.59
C GLN A 591 -11.28 37.44 25.24
N ASN A 592 -12.38 38.01 25.73
CA ASN A 592 -13.72 37.53 25.44
C ASN A 592 -14.77 38.64 25.46
N ARG A 593 -15.39 38.91 24.30
CA ARG A 593 -16.49 39.88 24.13
C ARG A 593 -17.63 39.79 25.15
N ARG A 594 -17.90 38.58 25.66
CA ARG A 594 -19.00 38.33 26.60
C ARG A 594 -18.66 38.75 28.03
N ALA A 595 -17.38 38.98 28.34
CA ALA A 595 -16.96 39.52 29.64
C ALA A 595 -17.58 40.89 29.93
N LEU A 596 -17.93 41.68 28.89
CA LEU A 596 -18.61 42.95 29.09
C LEU A 596 -19.95 42.80 29.83
N GLU A 597 -20.62 41.65 29.72
CA GLU A 597 -21.86 41.32 30.46
C GLU A 597 -21.64 41.35 31.99
N ASP A 598 -20.44 40.96 32.44
CA ASP A 598 -20.07 40.86 33.85
C ASP A 598 -19.46 42.16 34.42
N ALA A 599 -19.26 43.18 33.58
CA ALA A 599 -18.79 44.51 33.98
C ALA A 599 -19.84 45.26 34.80
N ASP A 600 -19.37 46.19 35.64
CA ASP A 600 -20.28 47.05 36.39
C ASP A 600 -21.23 47.83 35.47
N GLU A 601 -22.49 47.99 35.89
CA GLU A 601 -23.51 48.68 35.10
C GLU A 601 -23.11 50.13 34.78
N SER A 602 -22.37 50.82 35.66
CA SER A 602 -21.91 52.18 35.39
C SER A 602 -20.97 52.23 34.18
N LEU A 603 -20.12 51.22 33.99
CA LEU A 603 -19.23 51.14 32.83
C LEU A 603 -19.97 50.77 31.55
N ARG A 604 -20.98 49.90 31.62
CA ARG A 604 -21.81 49.55 30.45
C ARG A 604 -22.64 50.71 29.90
N LYS A 605 -22.78 51.79 30.68
CA LYS A 605 -23.41 53.06 30.29
C LYS A 605 -22.41 54.17 29.99
N ASP A 606 -21.13 53.99 30.33
CA ASP A 606 -20.07 54.96 30.07
C ASP A 606 -19.73 54.97 28.58
N ARG A 607 -20.06 56.08 27.91
CA ARG A 607 -19.90 56.25 26.46
C ARG A 607 -18.46 56.06 26.00
N GLU A 608 -17.50 56.69 26.69
CA GLU A 608 -16.09 56.63 26.28
C GLU A 608 -15.56 55.20 26.40
N PHE A 609 -15.88 54.55 27.51
CA PHE A 609 -15.47 53.18 27.78
C PHE A 609 -16.09 52.17 26.80
N VAL A 610 -17.40 52.27 26.56
CA VAL A 610 -18.11 51.35 25.65
C VAL A 610 -17.59 51.49 24.22
N LEU A 611 -17.24 52.71 23.79
CA LEU A 611 -16.67 52.93 22.47
C LEU A 611 -15.31 52.26 22.33
N GLU A 612 -14.47 52.33 23.38
CA GLU A 612 -13.18 51.64 23.43
C GLU A 612 -13.37 50.11 23.40
N ALA A 613 -14.34 49.57 24.14
CA ALA A 613 -14.67 48.14 24.13
C ALA A 613 -15.13 47.67 22.73
N ILE A 614 -15.95 48.46 22.04
CA ILE A 614 -16.41 48.16 20.67
C ILE A 614 -15.27 48.22 19.66
N LYS A 615 -14.35 49.19 19.78
CA LYS A 615 -13.14 49.28 18.94
C LYS A 615 -12.25 48.05 19.06
N GLN A 616 -12.22 47.41 20.23
CA GLN A 616 -11.50 46.15 20.41
C GLN A 616 -12.25 44.94 19.86
N ASN A 617 -13.59 44.94 19.92
CA ASN A 617 -14.41 43.85 19.40
C ASN A 617 -15.86 44.31 19.08
N GLY A 618 -16.20 44.40 17.79
CA GLY A 618 -17.53 44.90 17.36
C GLY A 618 -18.74 44.10 17.89
N PHE A 619 -18.56 42.82 18.25
CA PHE A 619 -19.65 42.05 18.88
C PHE A 619 -20.00 42.47 20.31
N ALA A 620 -19.17 43.31 20.94
CA ALA A 620 -19.45 43.89 22.25
C ALA A 620 -20.79 44.66 22.26
N LEU A 621 -21.21 45.21 21.11
CA LEU A 621 -22.49 45.89 20.91
C LEU A 621 -23.70 45.08 21.42
N LYS A 622 -23.63 43.75 21.43
CA LYS A 622 -24.70 42.90 21.98
C LYS A 622 -24.95 43.14 23.48
N TYR A 623 -23.91 43.45 24.25
CA TYR A 623 -23.93 43.46 25.72
C TYR A 623 -23.96 44.87 26.34
N VAL A 624 -23.95 45.92 25.50
CA VAL A 624 -24.07 47.31 25.94
C VAL A 624 -25.51 47.66 26.26
N ASP A 625 -25.72 48.76 26.99
CA ASP A 625 -27.05 49.26 27.30
C ASP A 625 -27.88 49.50 26.02
N GLU A 626 -29.19 49.25 26.09
CA GLU A 626 -30.09 49.43 24.95
C GLU A 626 -30.07 50.86 24.40
N SER A 627 -29.87 51.87 25.26
CA SER A 627 -29.78 53.27 24.80
C SER A 627 -28.60 53.49 23.86
N LEU A 628 -27.49 52.76 24.04
CA LEU A 628 -26.29 52.86 23.21
C LEU A 628 -26.40 52.05 21.92
N ARG A 629 -27.25 51.01 21.89
CA ARG A 629 -27.59 50.28 20.64
C ARG A 629 -28.47 51.09 19.68
N LYS A 630 -29.08 52.17 20.18
CA LYS A 630 -29.79 53.20 19.40
C LYS A 630 -28.88 54.34 18.96
N ASP A 631 -27.64 54.39 19.46
CA ASP A 631 -26.70 55.45 19.13
C ASP A 631 -25.93 55.09 17.85
N ARG A 632 -26.06 55.97 16.85
CA ARG A 632 -25.49 55.82 15.53
C ARG A 632 -23.97 55.61 15.55
N GLU A 633 -23.25 56.32 16.42
CA GLU A 633 -21.79 56.28 16.48
C GLU A 633 -21.29 54.89 16.88
N PHE A 634 -21.88 54.32 17.93
CA PHE A 634 -21.50 53.01 18.46
C PHE A 634 -21.83 51.87 17.49
N VAL A 635 -23.00 51.93 16.87
CA VAL A 635 -23.41 50.92 15.89
C VAL A 635 -22.50 50.97 14.67
N LEU A 636 -22.20 52.16 14.13
CA LEU A 636 -21.32 52.29 12.97
C LEU A 636 -19.91 51.77 13.27
N GLU A 637 -19.34 52.11 14.44
CA GLU A 637 -18.01 51.64 14.84
C GLU A 637 -17.98 50.11 15.02
N ALA A 638 -19.04 49.53 15.61
CA ALA A 638 -19.16 48.08 15.76
C ALA A 638 -19.27 47.36 14.41
N VAL A 639 -20.03 47.94 13.49
CA VAL A 639 -20.24 47.41 12.14
C VAL A 639 -18.95 47.44 11.31
N LYS A 640 -18.16 48.52 11.41
CA LYS A 640 -16.83 48.61 10.76
C LYS A 640 -15.88 47.49 11.19
N GLN A 641 -15.97 47.05 12.44
CA GLN A 641 -15.17 45.93 12.96
C GLN A 641 -15.72 44.57 12.48
N THR A 642 -17.04 44.41 12.44
CA THR A 642 -17.68 43.17 11.94
C THR A 642 -19.14 43.40 11.53
N GLY A 643 -19.50 43.02 10.30
CA GLY A 643 -20.87 43.17 9.79
C GLY A 643 -21.93 42.35 10.56
N PHE A 644 -21.53 41.31 11.30
CA PHE A 644 -22.45 40.55 12.16
C PHE A 644 -22.96 41.35 13.37
N ALA A 645 -22.29 42.43 13.76
CA ALA A 645 -22.74 43.29 14.86
C ALA A 645 -24.04 44.02 14.50
N PHE A 646 -24.30 44.24 13.20
CA PHE A 646 -25.49 44.93 12.69
C PHE A 646 -26.81 44.31 13.18
N LYS A 647 -26.85 42.99 13.36
CA LYS A 647 -28.01 42.27 13.92
C LYS A 647 -28.44 42.78 15.31
N TYR A 648 -27.53 43.39 16.07
CA TYR A 648 -27.82 43.93 17.41
C TYR A 648 -28.17 45.42 17.40
N ALA A 649 -28.06 46.09 16.25
CA ALA A 649 -28.53 47.46 16.09
C ALA A 649 -30.04 47.54 16.30
N ASP A 650 -30.48 48.65 16.88
CA ASP A 650 -31.89 48.99 16.97
C ASP A 650 -32.55 49.08 15.59
N GLU A 651 -33.83 48.75 15.50
CA GLU A 651 -34.59 48.73 14.25
C GLU A 651 -34.55 50.09 13.53
N SER A 652 -34.53 51.21 14.28
CA SER A 652 -34.42 52.55 13.72
C SER A 652 -33.13 52.77 12.91
N LEU A 653 -32.02 52.14 13.30
CA LEU A 653 -30.72 52.24 12.63
C LEU A 653 -30.54 51.21 11.50
N ARG A 654 -31.40 50.19 11.41
CA ARG A 654 -31.41 49.26 10.26
C ARG A 654 -31.98 49.87 8.98
N LYS A 655 -32.53 51.07 9.11
CA LYS A 655 -32.99 51.95 8.02
C LYS A 655 -31.93 52.99 7.62
N ASP A 656 -30.83 53.11 8.38
CA ASP A 656 -29.75 54.04 8.05
C ASP A 656 -28.90 53.45 6.90
N LYS A 657 -29.03 54.08 5.72
CA LYS A 657 -28.34 53.65 4.49
C LYS A 657 -26.83 53.51 4.68
N GLU A 658 -26.19 54.41 5.42
CA GLU A 658 -24.73 54.38 5.60
C GLU A 658 -24.29 53.20 6.47
N ILE A 659 -25.01 52.93 7.57
CA ILE A 659 -24.75 51.79 8.44
C ILE A 659 -24.96 50.48 7.68
N VAL A 660 -26.05 50.36 6.93
CA VAL A 660 -26.36 49.15 6.16
C VAL A 660 -25.29 48.90 5.09
N LEU A 661 -24.90 49.95 4.35
CA LEU A 661 -23.85 49.84 3.34
C LEU A 661 -22.53 49.35 3.96
N GLU A 662 -22.13 49.93 5.10
CA GLU A 662 -20.91 49.51 5.80
C GLU A 662 -21.02 48.09 6.35
N ALA A 663 -22.20 47.67 6.83
CA ALA A 663 -22.43 46.31 7.30
C ALA A 663 -22.36 45.27 6.18
N VAL A 664 -22.93 45.60 5.02
CA VAL A 664 -22.94 44.74 3.83
C VAL A 664 -21.53 44.54 3.27
N LYS A 665 -20.69 45.59 3.26
CA LYS A 665 -19.27 45.48 2.88
C LYS A 665 -18.51 44.45 3.71
N GLN A 666 -18.85 44.35 5.00
CA GLN A 666 -18.21 43.42 5.93
C GLN A 666 -18.87 42.03 5.91
N ASN A 667 -20.18 41.94 5.66
CA ASN A 667 -20.93 40.69 5.64
C ASN A 667 -22.27 40.83 4.88
N ARG A 668 -22.44 40.07 3.77
CA ARG A 668 -23.67 40.10 2.96
C ARG A 668 -24.97 39.83 3.74
N ARG A 669 -24.92 39.00 4.79
CA ARG A 669 -26.12 38.66 5.58
C ARG A 669 -26.68 39.87 6.33
N ALA A 670 -25.94 40.96 6.45
CA ALA A 670 -26.48 42.22 6.96
C ALA A 670 -27.65 42.74 6.09
N LEU A 671 -27.72 42.37 4.81
CA LEU A 671 -28.85 42.71 3.93
C LEU A 671 -30.15 42.03 4.37
N GLU A 672 -30.08 40.83 4.95
CA GLU A 672 -31.23 40.11 5.53
C GLU A 672 -31.78 40.81 6.78
N ASP A 673 -30.92 41.50 7.54
CA ASP A 673 -31.32 42.25 8.73
C ASP A 673 -31.73 43.71 8.38
N ALA A 674 -31.43 44.19 7.18
CA ALA A 674 -31.77 45.54 6.72
C ALA A 674 -33.28 45.69 6.48
N ASP A 675 -33.76 46.91 6.61
CA ASP A 675 -35.14 47.26 6.30
C ASP A 675 -35.50 46.96 4.84
N GLU A 676 -36.75 46.56 4.59
CA GLU A 676 -37.23 46.17 3.26
C GLU A 676 -37.02 47.26 2.20
N SER A 677 -37.14 48.54 2.58
CA SER A 677 -36.91 49.67 1.68
C SER A 677 -35.49 49.72 1.13
N LEU A 678 -34.49 49.26 1.90
CA LEU A 678 -33.08 49.26 1.52
C LEU A 678 -32.65 48.00 0.76
N ARG A 679 -33.44 46.92 0.81
CA ARG A 679 -33.27 45.74 -0.07
C ARG A 679 -33.66 46.01 -1.52
N LYS A 680 -34.32 47.15 -1.78
CA LYS A 680 -34.62 47.70 -3.10
C LYS A 680 -33.56 48.70 -3.57
N ASP A 681 -32.64 49.12 -2.70
CA ASP A 681 -31.60 50.08 -3.06
C ASP A 681 -30.51 49.39 -3.87
N ARG A 682 -30.40 49.76 -5.16
CA ARG A 682 -29.45 49.16 -6.10
C ARG A 682 -28.01 49.21 -5.59
N GLU A 683 -27.61 50.30 -4.94
CA GLU A 683 -26.24 50.52 -4.47
C GLU A 683 -25.87 49.52 -3.37
N ILE A 684 -26.75 49.35 -2.39
CA ILE A 684 -26.54 48.41 -1.28
C ILE A 684 -26.48 46.97 -1.80
N VAL A 685 -27.42 46.60 -2.67
CA VAL A 685 -27.51 45.22 -3.17
C VAL A 685 -26.31 44.88 -4.07
N LEU A 686 -25.85 45.80 -4.93
CA LEU A 686 -24.64 45.57 -5.73
C LEU A 686 -23.40 45.40 -4.85
N GLU A 687 -23.25 46.22 -3.80
CA GLU A 687 -22.13 46.07 -2.87
C GLU A 687 -22.16 44.69 -2.15
N ALA A 688 -23.35 44.16 -1.85
CA ALA A 688 -23.51 42.81 -1.31
C ALA A 688 -23.06 41.71 -2.31
N ILE A 689 -23.39 41.89 -3.59
CA ILE A 689 -23.09 40.95 -4.69
C ILE A 689 -21.59 40.84 -4.96
N LYS A 690 -20.83 41.94 -4.83
CA LYS A 690 -19.35 41.91 -4.93
C LYS A 690 -18.72 40.94 -3.93
N GLN A 691 -19.25 40.89 -2.72
CA GLN A 691 -18.67 40.12 -1.63
C GLN A 691 -19.10 38.64 -1.64
N ASN A 692 -20.28 38.31 -2.19
CA ASN A 692 -20.80 36.95 -2.13
C ASN A 692 -21.72 36.58 -3.30
N ARG A 693 -21.52 35.37 -3.82
CA ARG A 693 -22.24 34.78 -4.96
C ARG A 693 -23.76 34.63 -4.82
N ARG A 694 -24.31 34.67 -3.60
CA ARG A 694 -25.76 34.48 -3.30
C ARG A 694 -26.41 35.71 -2.66
N ALA A 695 -25.84 36.89 -2.83
CA ALA A 695 -26.40 38.10 -2.23
C ALA A 695 -27.68 38.60 -2.95
N LEU A 696 -27.89 38.19 -4.22
CA LEU A 696 -29.09 38.56 -4.97
C LEU A 696 -30.36 37.88 -4.42
N GLU A 697 -30.24 36.71 -3.78
CA GLU A 697 -31.32 36.04 -3.05
C GLU A 697 -31.99 36.94 -1.99
N ASP A 698 -31.20 37.73 -1.27
CA ASP A 698 -31.65 38.61 -0.18
C ASP A 698 -32.23 39.95 -0.70
N ALA A 699 -32.12 40.22 -2.00
CA ALA A 699 -32.64 41.42 -2.63
C ALA A 699 -34.15 41.35 -2.85
N ASP A 700 -34.79 42.50 -2.97
CA ASP A 700 -36.20 42.55 -3.30
C ASP A 700 -36.49 41.90 -4.67
N GLU A 701 -37.67 41.28 -4.79
CA GLU A 701 -38.11 40.61 -6.01
C GLU A 701 -38.12 41.56 -7.23
N SER A 702 -38.38 42.86 -7.03
CA SER A 702 -38.37 43.82 -8.14
C SER A 702 -37.00 43.92 -8.81
N LEU A 703 -35.91 43.85 -8.03
CA LEU A 703 -34.53 43.90 -8.57
C LEU A 703 -34.12 42.61 -9.25
N ARG A 704 -34.61 41.46 -8.77
CA ARG A 704 -34.36 40.15 -9.40
C ARG A 704 -34.98 40.01 -10.79
N LYS A 705 -36.00 40.83 -11.08
CA LYS A 705 -36.70 40.92 -12.39
C LYS A 705 -36.21 42.09 -13.25
N ASP A 706 -35.43 43.01 -12.69
CA ASP A 706 -34.90 44.16 -13.42
C ASP A 706 -33.73 43.71 -14.30
N ARG A 707 -33.95 43.69 -15.61
CA ARG A 707 -32.96 43.28 -16.61
C ARG A 707 -31.65 44.05 -16.48
N GLU A 708 -31.72 45.38 -16.34
CA GLU A 708 -30.53 46.23 -16.31
C GLU A 708 -29.75 46.00 -15.01
N PHE A 709 -30.47 45.84 -13.89
CA PHE A 709 -29.85 45.53 -12.61
C PHE A 709 -29.18 44.16 -12.62
N VAL A 710 -29.85 43.12 -13.10
CA VAL A 710 -29.29 41.76 -13.15
C VAL A 710 -28.08 41.71 -14.07
N LEU A 711 -28.09 42.41 -15.21
CA LEU A 711 -26.92 42.53 -16.08
C LEU A 711 -25.73 43.19 -15.35
N GLU A 712 -25.97 44.22 -14.56
CA GLU A 712 -24.95 44.88 -13.73
C GLU A 712 -24.44 43.96 -12.61
N ALA A 713 -25.34 43.21 -11.97
CA ALA A 713 -25.03 42.23 -10.94
C ALA A 713 -24.13 41.10 -11.46
N VAL A 714 -24.48 40.49 -12.60
CA VAL A 714 -23.70 39.38 -13.17
C VAL A 714 -22.32 39.83 -13.65
N LYS A 715 -22.17 41.09 -14.08
CA LYS A 715 -20.88 41.71 -14.39
C LYS A 715 -19.96 41.81 -13.19
N GLN A 716 -20.52 42.00 -11.99
CA GLN A 716 -19.75 42.01 -10.75
C GLN A 716 -19.48 40.60 -10.22
N ASN A 717 -20.47 39.70 -10.37
CA ASN A 717 -20.35 38.31 -9.91
C ASN A 717 -21.27 37.39 -10.74
N GLY A 718 -20.68 36.58 -11.62
CA GLY A 718 -21.45 35.75 -12.56
C GLY A 718 -22.42 34.73 -11.90
N CYS A 719 -22.19 34.34 -10.65
CA CYS A 719 -23.12 33.47 -9.92
C CYS A 719 -24.44 34.15 -9.54
N ALA A 720 -24.54 35.48 -9.62
CA ALA A 720 -25.80 36.19 -9.39
C ALA A 720 -26.92 35.74 -10.34
N LEU A 721 -26.58 35.09 -11.47
CA LEU A 721 -27.54 34.48 -12.38
C LEU A 721 -28.39 33.37 -11.70
N GLU A 722 -27.91 32.71 -10.64
CA GLU A 722 -28.64 31.66 -9.89
C GLU A 722 -29.99 32.17 -9.37
N ASP A 723 -29.99 33.39 -8.82
CA ASP A 723 -31.13 33.99 -8.13
C ASP A 723 -31.92 34.99 -9.00
N ALA A 724 -31.53 35.14 -10.28
CA ALA A 724 -32.24 35.98 -11.24
C ALA A 724 -33.56 35.34 -11.66
N ASP A 725 -34.54 36.18 -12.05
CA ASP A 725 -35.80 35.71 -12.59
C ASP A 725 -35.60 34.76 -13.79
N GLU A 726 -36.48 33.76 -13.92
CA GLU A 726 -36.38 32.73 -14.96
C GLU A 726 -36.35 33.33 -16.38
N SER A 727 -37.05 34.44 -16.61
CA SER A 727 -37.05 35.13 -17.90
C SER A 727 -35.67 35.70 -18.27
N LEU A 728 -34.89 36.15 -17.29
CA LEU A 728 -33.56 36.72 -17.47
C LEU A 728 -32.48 35.64 -17.60
N ARG A 729 -32.72 34.44 -17.06
CA ARG A 729 -31.87 33.26 -17.28
C ARG A 729 -31.95 32.72 -18.72
N LYS A 730 -32.93 33.19 -19.50
CA LYS A 730 -33.07 32.97 -20.95
C LYS A 730 -32.48 34.11 -21.79
N ASP A 731 -32.06 35.22 -21.18
CA ASP A 731 -31.46 36.34 -21.89
C ASP A 731 -30.00 36.02 -22.22
N LYS A 732 -29.73 35.79 -23.51
CA LYS A 732 -28.40 35.40 -24.01
C LYS A 732 -27.31 36.39 -23.61
N GLU A 733 -27.59 37.70 -23.57
CA GLU A 733 -26.59 38.71 -23.23
C GLU A 733 -26.20 38.63 -21.75
N ILE A 734 -27.19 38.50 -20.86
CA ILE A 734 -26.96 38.35 -19.42
C ILE A 734 -26.21 37.06 -19.13
N VAL A 735 -26.64 35.94 -19.73
CA VAL A 735 -25.98 34.65 -19.56
C VAL A 735 -24.54 34.69 -20.04
N LEU A 736 -24.28 35.31 -21.20
CA LEU A 736 -22.94 35.41 -21.75
C LEU A 736 -22.01 36.22 -20.85
N GLU A 737 -22.49 37.34 -20.32
CA GLU A 737 -21.71 38.17 -19.41
C GLU A 737 -21.49 37.49 -18.04
N ALA A 738 -22.49 36.76 -17.54
CA ALA A 738 -22.38 35.95 -16.33
C ALA A 738 -21.34 34.83 -16.49
N VAL A 739 -21.32 34.14 -17.65
CA VAL A 739 -20.37 33.06 -17.96
C VAL A 739 -18.94 33.58 -18.11
N LYS A 740 -18.77 34.78 -18.71
CA LYS A 740 -17.46 35.45 -18.77
C LYS A 740 -16.88 35.70 -17.37
N GLN A 741 -17.72 36.11 -16.43
CA GLN A 741 -17.31 36.36 -15.04
C GLN A 741 -17.13 35.06 -14.24
N ASN A 742 -18.02 34.07 -14.43
CA ASN A 742 -17.95 32.78 -13.74
C ASN A 742 -18.61 31.67 -14.57
N ARG A 743 -17.83 30.67 -15.02
CA ARG A 743 -18.33 29.55 -15.83
C ARG A 743 -19.51 28.79 -15.22
N ARG A 744 -19.58 28.70 -13.89
CA ARG A 744 -20.67 27.98 -13.20
C ARG A 744 -22.02 28.66 -13.42
N ALA A 745 -22.02 29.92 -13.86
CA ALA A 745 -23.22 30.61 -14.28
C ALA A 745 -23.98 29.84 -15.38
N LEU A 746 -23.31 29.09 -16.26
CA LEU A 746 -23.97 28.29 -17.28
C LEU A 746 -24.90 27.21 -16.69
N GLU A 747 -24.58 26.67 -15.50
CA GLU A 747 -25.44 25.70 -14.79
C GLU A 747 -26.80 26.32 -14.45
N TYR A 748 -26.85 27.64 -14.30
CA TYR A 748 -28.04 28.40 -13.96
C TYR A 748 -28.76 28.98 -15.19
N ALA A 749 -28.10 29.01 -16.34
CA ALA A 749 -28.74 29.40 -17.60
C ALA A 749 -29.87 28.44 -17.98
N ASP A 750 -30.83 28.93 -18.75
CA ASP A 750 -31.88 28.11 -19.33
C ASP A 750 -31.30 27.02 -20.25
N GLU A 751 -31.98 25.87 -20.30
CA GLU A 751 -31.53 24.70 -21.07
C GLU A 751 -31.29 25.03 -22.54
N SER A 752 -32.07 25.94 -23.13
CA SER A 752 -31.91 26.33 -24.55
C SER A 752 -30.56 27.01 -24.83
N LEU A 753 -29.95 27.67 -23.84
CA LEU A 753 -28.69 28.40 -23.99
C LEU A 753 -27.47 27.59 -23.57
N ARG A 754 -27.63 26.51 -22.80
CA ARG A 754 -26.50 25.66 -22.37
C ARG A 754 -25.71 25.04 -23.53
N LYS A 755 -26.36 24.88 -24.69
CA LYS A 755 -25.78 24.33 -25.92
C LYS A 755 -25.50 25.39 -27.00
N ASP A 756 -25.61 26.68 -26.67
CA ASP A 756 -25.37 27.76 -27.63
C ASP A 756 -23.87 27.83 -28.02
N ARG A 757 -23.61 27.91 -29.33
CA ARG A 757 -22.27 27.91 -29.93
C ARG A 757 -21.34 28.98 -29.35
N GLU A 758 -21.86 30.19 -29.14
CA GLU A 758 -21.07 31.35 -28.72
C GLU A 758 -20.67 31.23 -27.25
N LEU A 759 -21.57 30.71 -26.41
CA LEU A 759 -21.28 30.41 -25.00
C LEU A 759 -20.24 29.29 -24.85
N GLN A 760 -20.28 28.27 -25.72
CA GLN A 760 -19.28 27.19 -25.71
C GLN A 760 -17.87 27.69 -26.10
N ILE A 761 -17.78 28.63 -27.05
CA ILE A 761 -16.51 29.26 -27.42
C ILE A 761 -15.92 30.04 -26.23
N VAL A 762 -16.74 30.84 -25.55
CA VAL A 762 -16.31 31.61 -24.36
C VAL A 762 -15.88 30.68 -23.21
N LEU A 763 -16.57 29.56 -23.00
CA LEU A 763 -16.21 28.57 -21.97
C LEU A 763 -14.87 27.88 -22.23
N ALA A 764 -14.54 27.62 -23.50
CA ALA A 764 -13.28 27.01 -23.89
C ALA A 764 -12.09 27.95 -23.64
N VAL A 765 -12.25 29.24 -23.97
CA VAL A 765 -11.23 30.28 -23.75
C VAL A 765 -10.95 30.49 -22.26
N ILE A 766 -11.97 30.40 -21.40
CA ILE A 766 -11.82 30.56 -19.94
C ILE A 766 -11.14 29.35 -19.29
N LYS A 767 -11.14 28.17 -19.93
CA LYS A 767 -10.83 26.91 -19.23
C LYS A 767 -9.34 26.64 -18.97
N GLN A 768 -8.38 27.26 -19.66
CA GLN A 768 -6.95 26.83 -19.61
C GLN A 768 -6.75 25.30 -19.73
N ASN A 769 -7.73 24.54 -20.24
CA ASN A 769 -7.80 23.10 -20.03
C ASN A 769 -8.29 22.39 -21.29
N ILE A 770 -7.41 21.51 -21.78
CA ILE A 770 -7.49 20.66 -22.98
C ILE A 770 -8.84 19.93 -23.11
N SER A 771 -9.49 19.57 -21.99
CA SER A 771 -10.80 18.90 -21.97
C SER A 771 -11.93 19.61 -22.74
N ALA A 772 -11.82 20.92 -22.99
CA ALA A 772 -12.85 21.63 -23.77
C ALA A 772 -12.92 21.18 -25.23
N LEU A 773 -11.79 20.72 -25.82
CA LEU A 773 -11.75 20.19 -27.18
C LEU A 773 -12.13 18.71 -27.25
N GLU A 774 -11.88 17.96 -26.18
CA GLU A 774 -12.31 16.56 -26.04
C GLU A 774 -13.84 16.44 -26.08
N ASP A 775 -14.56 17.36 -25.46
CA ASP A 775 -16.03 17.37 -25.46
C ASP A 775 -16.64 18.16 -26.65
N ALA A 776 -15.81 18.85 -27.44
CA ALA A 776 -16.27 19.67 -28.56
C ALA A 776 -16.76 18.82 -29.75
N ASP A 777 -17.88 19.23 -30.34
CA ASP A 777 -18.43 18.63 -31.56
C ASP A 777 -17.45 18.77 -32.75
N GLU A 778 -17.56 17.87 -33.73
CA GLU A 778 -16.66 17.72 -34.88
C GLU A 778 -16.48 19.03 -35.67
N LEU A 779 -17.54 19.85 -35.74
CA LEU A 779 -17.50 21.16 -36.40
C LEU A 779 -16.57 22.17 -35.70
N LEU A 780 -16.46 22.12 -34.37
CA LEU A 780 -15.59 23.02 -33.60
C LEU A 780 -14.12 22.58 -33.67
N ARG A 781 -13.85 21.27 -33.74
CA ARG A 781 -12.48 20.74 -33.92
C ARG A 781 -11.88 21.05 -35.29
N LYS A 782 -12.73 21.37 -36.28
CA LYS A 782 -12.36 21.84 -37.62
C LYS A 782 -12.19 23.36 -37.70
N ASP A 783 -12.70 24.10 -36.72
CA ASP A 783 -12.67 25.56 -36.72
C ASP A 783 -11.26 26.07 -36.36
N ARG A 784 -10.55 26.59 -37.37
CA ARG A 784 -9.15 27.05 -37.23
C ARG A 784 -9.00 28.07 -36.12
N GLU A 785 -9.87 29.08 -36.05
CA GLU A 785 -9.72 30.18 -35.09
C GLU A 785 -9.90 29.68 -33.66
N PHE A 786 -10.90 28.83 -33.46
CA PHE A 786 -11.17 28.23 -32.16
C PHE A 786 -10.02 27.34 -31.66
N VAL A 787 -9.55 26.41 -32.49
CA VAL A 787 -8.47 25.49 -32.09
C VAL A 787 -7.14 26.23 -31.96
N LEU A 788 -6.89 27.27 -32.77
CA LEU A 788 -5.66 28.08 -32.66
C LEU A 788 -5.55 28.77 -31.30
N GLU A 789 -6.66 29.32 -30.80
CA GLU A 789 -6.67 29.98 -29.48
C GLU A 789 -6.38 28.97 -28.36
N ALA A 790 -6.91 27.75 -28.45
CA ALA A 790 -6.60 26.68 -27.50
C ALA A 790 -5.12 26.26 -27.57
N VAL A 791 -4.56 26.13 -28.78
CA VAL A 791 -3.16 25.76 -29.03
C VAL A 791 -2.18 26.81 -28.51
N LYS A 792 -2.49 28.11 -28.67
CA LYS A 792 -1.68 29.21 -28.12
C LYS A 792 -1.56 29.18 -26.60
N GLN A 793 -2.57 28.65 -25.92
CA GLN A 793 -2.55 28.51 -24.46
C GLN A 793 -1.89 27.20 -24.03
N ASN A 794 -2.02 26.13 -24.81
CA ASN A 794 -1.41 24.83 -24.55
C ASN A 794 -1.19 24.04 -25.84
N GLY A 795 0.07 23.82 -26.22
CA GLY A 795 0.44 23.11 -27.45
C GLY A 795 -0.12 21.68 -27.56
N CYS A 796 -0.40 20.99 -26.44
CA CYS A 796 -1.01 19.65 -26.45
C CYS A 796 -2.47 19.64 -26.94
N ALA A 797 -3.13 20.80 -27.09
CA ALA A 797 -4.45 20.87 -27.69
C ALA A 797 -4.49 20.37 -29.14
N LEU A 798 -3.33 20.26 -29.82
CA LEU A 798 -3.22 19.74 -31.17
C LEU A 798 -3.74 18.29 -31.31
N GLU A 799 -3.65 17.47 -30.25
CA GLU A 799 -4.17 16.09 -30.21
C GLU A 799 -5.67 16.00 -30.54
N TYR A 800 -6.44 17.07 -30.31
CA TYR A 800 -7.88 17.10 -30.51
C TYR A 800 -8.29 17.88 -31.78
N ALA A 801 -7.34 18.51 -32.46
CA ALA A 801 -7.59 19.22 -33.70
C ALA A 801 -7.99 18.23 -34.80
N ASP A 802 -8.83 18.65 -35.75
CA ASP A 802 -9.10 17.86 -36.94
C ASP A 802 -7.81 17.61 -37.76
N ASN A 803 -7.77 16.48 -38.49
CA ASN A 803 -6.62 16.09 -39.31
C ASN A 803 -6.22 17.17 -40.34
N SER A 804 -7.17 17.98 -40.81
CA SER A 804 -6.87 19.11 -41.70
C SER A 804 -5.97 20.16 -41.05
N LEU A 805 -6.15 20.44 -39.76
CA LEU A 805 -5.33 21.40 -38.99
C LEU A 805 -3.99 20.80 -38.56
N ARG A 806 -3.92 19.49 -38.27
CA ARG A 806 -2.64 18.80 -37.97
C ARG A 806 -1.69 18.70 -39.17
N LYS A 807 -2.18 18.97 -40.38
CA LYS A 807 -1.41 19.09 -41.62
C LYS A 807 -1.00 20.53 -41.93
N ASP A 808 -1.54 21.51 -41.21
CA ASP A 808 -1.24 22.90 -41.44
C ASP A 808 0.07 23.29 -40.75
N LYS A 809 1.08 23.63 -41.55
CA LYS A 809 2.42 23.94 -41.08
C LYS A 809 2.43 25.09 -40.06
N GLU A 810 1.74 26.19 -40.34
CA GLU A 810 1.73 27.36 -39.45
C GLU A 810 1.04 27.05 -38.13
N PHE A 811 -0.04 26.29 -38.19
CA PHE A 811 -0.81 25.88 -37.03
C PHE A 811 0.00 24.96 -36.10
N VAL A 812 0.65 23.94 -36.68
CA VAL A 812 1.49 23.00 -35.92
C VAL A 812 2.73 23.69 -35.36
N LEU A 813 3.33 24.62 -36.10
CA LEU A 813 4.47 25.40 -35.61
C LEU A 813 4.11 26.21 -34.36
N GLU A 814 2.91 26.80 -34.31
CA GLU A 814 2.43 27.52 -33.13
C GLU A 814 2.23 26.59 -31.93
N ALA A 815 1.71 25.38 -32.15
CA ALA A 815 1.58 24.36 -31.10
C ALA A 815 2.93 23.94 -30.53
N VAL A 816 3.89 23.70 -31.41
CA VAL A 816 5.23 23.25 -31.06
C VAL A 816 6.01 24.32 -30.28
N LYS A 817 5.85 25.61 -30.62
CA LYS A 817 6.44 26.73 -29.86
C LYS A 817 5.98 26.77 -28.41
N GLN A 818 4.73 26.36 -28.14
CA GLN A 818 4.20 26.29 -26.79
C GLN A 818 4.61 25.01 -26.06
N ASN A 819 4.68 23.88 -26.78
CA ASN A 819 5.11 22.60 -26.21
C ASN A 819 5.71 21.67 -27.29
N GLY A 820 7.01 21.37 -27.17
CA GLY A 820 7.71 20.49 -28.13
C GLY A 820 7.13 19.09 -28.27
N ARG A 821 6.37 18.57 -27.28
CA ARG A 821 5.67 17.27 -27.41
C ARG A 821 4.54 17.28 -28.44
N ALA A 822 4.00 18.46 -28.80
CA ALA A 822 2.94 18.57 -29.81
C ALA A 822 3.35 18.00 -31.18
N LEU A 823 4.66 17.83 -31.44
CA LEU A 823 5.15 17.14 -32.63
C LEU A 823 4.63 15.69 -32.76
N GLU A 824 4.28 15.04 -31.65
CA GLU A 824 3.65 13.71 -31.61
C GLU A 824 2.32 13.65 -32.37
N ASP A 825 1.57 14.74 -32.39
CA ASP A 825 0.24 14.83 -33.00
C ASP A 825 0.26 15.44 -34.40
N ALA A 826 1.39 16.02 -34.81
CA ALA A 826 1.56 16.56 -36.15
C ALA A 826 1.45 15.45 -37.21
N ASP A 827 0.97 15.80 -38.41
CA ASP A 827 0.98 14.90 -39.54
C ASP A 827 2.41 14.43 -39.88
N ASN A 828 2.55 13.20 -40.37
CA ASN A 828 3.85 12.60 -40.70
C ASN A 828 4.67 13.44 -41.69
N SER A 829 4.01 14.21 -42.58
CA SER A 829 4.69 15.12 -43.50
C SER A 829 5.42 16.26 -42.77
N LEU A 830 4.86 16.75 -41.65
CA LEU A 830 5.44 17.83 -40.84
C LEU A 830 6.48 17.33 -39.83
N ARG A 831 6.46 16.04 -39.45
CA ARG A 831 7.53 15.41 -38.65
C ARG A 831 8.86 15.25 -39.42
N LYS A 832 8.84 15.53 -40.72
CA LYS A 832 10.03 15.64 -41.59
C LYS A 832 10.43 17.09 -41.84
N ASP A 833 9.58 18.06 -41.49
CA ASP A 833 9.87 19.46 -41.71
C ASP A 833 10.94 19.91 -40.71
N ARG A 834 12.11 20.29 -41.24
CA ARG A 834 13.28 20.66 -40.44
C ARG A 834 12.98 21.81 -39.49
N GLU A 835 12.15 22.78 -39.89
CA GLU A 835 11.84 23.96 -39.09
C GLU A 835 10.99 23.59 -37.87
N ILE A 836 9.90 22.86 -38.08
CA ILE A 836 9.01 22.43 -36.99
C ILE A 836 9.77 21.53 -36.02
N VAL A 837 10.52 20.55 -36.54
CA VAL A 837 11.20 19.57 -35.68
C VAL A 837 12.31 20.25 -34.86
N LEU A 838 13.05 21.20 -35.44
CA LEU A 838 14.09 21.93 -34.72
C LEU A 838 13.48 22.79 -33.61
N GLU A 839 12.36 23.46 -33.89
CA GLU A 839 11.65 24.24 -32.88
C GLU A 839 11.11 23.35 -31.74
N ALA A 840 10.61 22.15 -32.07
CA ALA A 840 10.18 21.17 -31.08
C ALA A 840 11.31 20.72 -30.17
N ILE A 841 12.49 20.46 -30.74
CA ILE A 841 13.69 20.05 -30.02
C ILE A 841 14.16 21.15 -29.06
N LYS A 842 14.15 22.42 -29.49
CA LYS A 842 14.53 23.56 -28.63
C LYS A 842 13.64 23.66 -27.39
N GLN A 843 12.34 23.41 -27.54
CA GLN A 843 11.41 23.38 -26.41
C GLN A 843 11.57 22.11 -25.56
N ASN A 844 11.79 20.95 -26.19
CA ASN A 844 11.97 19.66 -25.52
C ASN A 844 12.84 18.71 -26.35
N GLY A 845 14.05 18.40 -25.90
CA GLY A 845 15.01 17.55 -26.60
C GLY A 845 14.51 16.12 -26.84
N ARG A 846 13.59 15.62 -26.01
CA ARG A 846 12.93 14.31 -26.24
C ARG A 846 11.95 14.33 -27.41
N ALA A 847 11.60 15.50 -27.95
CA ALA A 847 10.78 15.61 -29.15
C ALA A 847 11.42 14.94 -30.38
N LEU A 848 12.75 14.71 -30.35
CA LEU A 848 13.46 13.90 -31.35
C LEU A 848 12.83 12.50 -31.54
N ALA A 849 12.19 11.93 -30.51
CA ALA A 849 11.47 10.66 -30.59
C ALA A 849 10.37 10.64 -31.68
N TYR A 850 9.73 11.79 -31.89
CA TYR A 850 8.62 11.98 -32.83
C TYR A 850 9.09 12.44 -34.21
N ALA A 851 10.36 12.86 -34.33
CA ALA A 851 10.94 13.21 -35.62
C ALA A 851 11.00 11.99 -36.55
N ASP A 852 10.89 12.25 -37.84
CA ASP A 852 11.07 11.22 -38.85
C ASP A 852 12.47 10.58 -38.77
N ASN A 853 12.56 9.30 -39.14
CA ASN A 853 13.82 8.56 -39.16
C ASN A 853 14.96 9.26 -39.90
N SER A 854 14.66 10.04 -40.94
CA SER A 854 15.67 10.81 -41.68
C SER A 854 16.36 11.88 -40.83
N LEU A 855 15.62 12.54 -39.93
CA LEU A 855 16.15 13.57 -39.03
C LEU A 855 16.80 12.99 -37.78
N ARG A 856 16.38 11.81 -37.32
CA ARG A 856 17.09 11.05 -36.26
C ARG A 856 18.46 10.52 -36.68
N LYS A 857 18.72 10.49 -37.99
CA LYS A 857 20.04 10.22 -38.61
C LYS A 857 20.85 11.48 -38.88
N ASP A 858 20.26 12.66 -38.71
CA ASP A 858 20.92 13.93 -38.95
C ASP A 858 21.68 14.35 -37.69
N LYS A 859 23.00 14.43 -37.79
CA LYS A 859 23.89 14.78 -36.68
C LYS A 859 23.55 16.15 -36.07
N GLU A 860 23.12 17.13 -36.87
CA GLU A 860 22.78 18.47 -36.39
C GLU A 860 21.60 18.44 -35.42
N PHE A 861 20.52 17.74 -35.80
CA PHE A 861 19.30 17.61 -35.00
C PHE A 861 19.54 16.82 -33.72
N VAL A 862 20.28 15.70 -33.83
CA VAL A 862 20.61 14.88 -32.67
C VAL A 862 21.49 15.66 -31.70
N LEU A 863 22.50 16.40 -32.20
CA LEU A 863 23.38 17.19 -31.35
C LEU A 863 22.62 18.30 -30.60
N GLU A 864 21.70 18.99 -31.27
CA GLU A 864 20.86 20.00 -30.62
C GLU A 864 19.94 19.38 -29.56
N ALA A 865 19.38 18.19 -29.85
CA ALA A 865 18.53 17.48 -28.92
C ALA A 865 19.27 17.02 -27.66
N VAL A 866 20.49 16.49 -27.79
CA VAL A 866 21.28 16.04 -26.62
C VAL A 866 21.80 17.21 -25.77
N LYS A 867 22.10 18.36 -26.39
CA LYS A 867 22.44 19.60 -25.66
C LYS A 867 21.27 20.07 -24.78
N GLN A 868 20.05 19.93 -25.28
CA GLN A 868 18.85 20.26 -24.52
C GLN A 868 18.57 19.19 -23.44
N ASN A 869 18.65 17.91 -23.79
CA ASN A 869 18.42 16.78 -22.89
C ASN A 869 19.26 15.55 -23.30
N GLY A 870 20.19 15.12 -22.45
CA GLY A 870 21.11 14.02 -22.73
C GLY A 870 20.42 12.69 -23.00
N PHE A 871 19.20 12.47 -22.48
CA PHE A 871 18.40 11.28 -22.78
C PHE A 871 17.87 11.24 -24.21
N ALA A 872 17.94 12.35 -24.96
CA ALA A 872 17.58 12.34 -26.38
C ALA A 872 18.46 11.39 -27.21
N LEU A 873 19.65 11.02 -26.70
CA LEU A 873 20.54 10.04 -27.32
C LEU A 873 19.84 8.68 -27.57
N GLU A 874 18.86 8.31 -26.74
CA GLU A 874 18.03 7.10 -26.91
C GLU A 874 17.37 7.03 -28.29
N TYR A 875 16.95 8.18 -28.82
CA TYR A 875 16.21 8.28 -30.07
C TYR A 875 17.10 8.50 -31.29
N ALA A 876 18.41 8.68 -31.10
CA ALA A 876 19.36 8.83 -32.18
C ALA A 876 19.54 7.50 -32.94
N ASP A 877 19.82 7.60 -34.24
CA ASP A 877 20.20 6.44 -35.04
C ASP A 877 21.44 5.73 -34.46
N GLU A 878 21.54 4.41 -34.67
CA GLU A 878 22.62 3.59 -34.14
C GLU A 878 24.02 4.09 -34.52
N LEU A 879 24.18 4.67 -35.71
CA LEU A 879 25.46 5.23 -36.15
C LEU A 879 25.85 6.48 -35.37
N LEU A 880 24.86 7.29 -34.94
CA LEU A 880 25.09 8.49 -34.15
C LEU A 880 25.28 8.18 -32.66
N ARG A 881 24.75 7.05 -32.17
CA ARG A 881 25.09 6.52 -30.83
C ARG A 881 26.53 5.99 -30.73
N LYS A 882 27.23 5.87 -31.86
CA LYS A 882 28.68 5.61 -31.99
C LYS A 882 29.49 6.87 -32.24
N ASP A 883 28.85 8.02 -32.48
CA ASP A 883 29.56 9.27 -32.70
C ASP A 883 30.03 9.81 -31.35
N ARG A 884 31.35 9.85 -31.20
CA ARG A 884 32.02 10.27 -29.97
C ARG A 884 31.59 11.66 -29.51
N GLU A 885 31.40 12.60 -30.43
CA GLU A 885 31.05 13.98 -30.10
C GLU A 885 29.64 14.06 -29.51
N ILE A 886 28.67 13.38 -30.14
CA ILE A 886 27.27 13.36 -29.68
C ILE A 886 27.17 12.70 -28.31
N VAL A 887 27.81 11.54 -28.14
CA VAL A 887 27.76 10.82 -26.86
C VAL A 887 28.44 11.63 -25.76
N LEU A 888 29.60 12.25 -26.04
CA LEU A 888 30.28 13.09 -25.05
C LEU A 888 29.41 14.28 -24.62
N GLU A 889 28.72 14.93 -25.56
CA GLU A 889 27.81 16.03 -25.23
C GLU A 889 26.60 15.56 -24.42
N ALA A 890 26.04 14.40 -24.77
CA ALA A 890 24.93 13.79 -24.03
C ALA A 890 25.31 13.45 -22.58
N VAL A 891 26.50 12.88 -22.34
CA VAL A 891 26.95 12.53 -20.97
C VAL A 891 27.32 13.76 -20.14
N LYS A 892 27.84 14.83 -20.76
CA LYS A 892 28.08 16.12 -20.09
C LYS A 892 26.78 16.74 -19.60
N GLN A 893 25.71 16.58 -20.37
CA GLN A 893 24.37 17.05 -19.99
C GLN A 893 23.78 16.16 -18.88
N ASN A 894 23.89 14.84 -19.02
CA ASN A 894 23.44 13.87 -18.03
C ASN A 894 24.25 12.56 -18.11
N GLY A 895 25.00 12.24 -17.05
CA GLY A 895 25.89 11.07 -17.03
C GLY A 895 25.18 9.74 -17.28
N ARG A 896 23.89 9.61 -16.95
CA ARG A 896 23.12 8.39 -17.24
C ARG A 896 22.89 8.16 -18.73
N ALA A 897 23.08 9.17 -19.59
CA ALA A 897 22.99 9.01 -21.04
C ALA A 897 23.97 7.95 -21.60
N LEU A 898 25.03 7.59 -20.86
CA LEU A 898 25.96 6.51 -21.21
C LEU A 898 25.23 5.17 -21.44
N GLU A 899 24.09 4.94 -20.80
CA GLU A 899 23.20 3.78 -21.00
C GLU A 899 22.80 3.59 -22.48
N TYR A 900 22.72 4.67 -23.25
CA TYR A 900 22.30 4.65 -24.65
C TYR A 900 23.46 4.69 -25.64
N ALA A 901 24.68 4.97 -25.17
CA ALA A 901 25.87 4.94 -26.00
C ALA A 901 26.14 3.52 -26.54
N ASP A 902 26.76 3.43 -27.71
CA ASP A 902 27.22 2.16 -28.24
C ASP A 902 28.31 1.53 -27.33
N ASN A 903 28.38 0.20 -27.31
CA ASN A 903 29.33 -0.55 -26.49
C ASN A 903 30.80 -0.16 -26.74
N SER A 904 31.13 0.30 -27.95
CA SER A 904 32.48 0.79 -28.27
C SER A 904 32.84 2.07 -27.51
N LEU A 905 31.88 2.94 -27.23
CA LEU A 905 32.08 4.19 -26.48
C LEU A 905 31.94 4.01 -24.97
N ARG A 906 31.27 2.96 -24.50
CA ARG A 906 31.30 2.52 -23.08
C ARG A 906 32.67 2.00 -22.64
N LYS A 907 33.58 1.78 -23.60
CA LYS A 907 35.01 1.48 -23.39
C LYS A 907 35.89 2.72 -23.43
N ASP A 908 35.38 3.86 -23.90
CA ASP A 908 36.14 5.10 -23.95
C ASP A 908 36.25 5.66 -22.53
N ARG A 909 37.45 5.58 -21.97
CA ARG A 909 37.77 6.01 -20.61
C ARG A 909 37.36 7.45 -20.34
N GLU A 910 37.53 8.37 -21.30
CA GLU A 910 37.21 9.78 -21.10
C GLU A 910 35.70 10.00 -20.99
N ILE A 911 34.92 9.34 -21.86
CA ILE A 911 33.46 9.44 -21.86
C ILE A 911 32.90 8.86 -20.57
N VAL A 912 33.36 7.67 -20.18
CA VAL A 912 32.91 7.00 -18.95
C VAL A 912 33.26 7.84 -17.71
N LEU A 913 34.47 8.40 -17.65
CA LEU A 913 34.86 9.25 -16.52
C LEU A 913 34.02 10.53 -16.46
N GLU A 914 33.72 11.16 -17.60
CA GLU A 914 32.84 12.32 -17.64
C GLU A 914 31.41 11.97 -17.19
N ALA A 915 30.88 10.83 -17.63
CA ALA A 915 29.59 10.33 -17.22
C ALA A 915 29.53 10.09 -15.69
N ILE A 916 30.58 9.50 -15.11
CA ILE A 916 30.69 9.23 -13.67
C ILE A 916 30.71 10.52 -12.84
N LYS A 917 31.44 11.54 -13.29
CA LYS A 917 31.47 12.86 -12.62
C LYS A 917 30.09 13.49 -12.52
N GLN A 918 29.26 13.30 -13.53
CA GLN A 918 27.87 13.77 -13.52
C GLN A 918 26.95 12.84 -12.70
N TYR A 919 27.16 11.52 -12.78
CA TYR A 919 26.30 10.50 -12.18
C TYR A 919 27.11 9.26 -11.78
N GLY A 920 27.35 9.06 -10.47
CA GLY A 920 28.24 7.99 -9.96
C GLY A 920 27.84 6.56 -10.36
N PHE A 921 26.54 6.27 -10.51
CA PHE A 921 26.05 4.95 -11.00
C PHE A 921 26.25 4.75 -12.51
N ALA A 922 26.80 5.72 -13.24
CA ALA A 922 27.18 5.51 -14.64
C ALA A 922 28.22 4.38 -14.79
N LEU A 923 28.90 3.99 -13.72
CA LEU A 923 29.81 2.84 -13.67
C LEU A 923 29.13 1.52 -14.10
N GLU A 924 27.84 1.33 -13.81
CA GLU A 924 27.05 0.15 -14.25
C GLU A 924 27.13 -0.05 -15.77
N TYR A 925 27.13 1.05 -16.54
CA TYR A 925 27.16 1.02 -17.99
C TYR A 925 28.57 0.96 -18.58
N ALA A 926 29.62 1.10 -17.76
CA ALA A 926 30.99 1.03 -18.23
C ALA A 926 31.37 -0.40 -18.63
N ASP A 927 32.30 -0.52 -19.60
CA ASP A 927 32.87 -1.82 -19.95
C ASP A 927 33.56 -2.49 -18.75
N GLU A 928 33.59 -3.82 -18.75
CA GLU A 928 34.17 -4.63 -17.66
C GLU A 928 35.62 -4.23 -17.32
N LEU A 929 36.42 -3.84 -18.32
CA LEU A 929 37.80 -3.42 -18.09
C LEU A 929 37.89 -2.10 -17.31
N LEU A 930 36.94 -1.18 -17.52
CA LEU A 930 36.88 0.10 -16.81
C LEU A 930 36.30 -0.06 -15.40
N ARG A 931 35.44 -1.05 -15.17
CA ARG A 931 34.98 -1.44 -13.83
C ARG A 931 36.10 -2.08 -12.97
N LYS A 932 37.20 -2.47 -13.60
CA LYS A 932 38.48 -2.89 -12.96
C LYS A 932 39.49 -1.75 -12.83
N ASP A 933 39.26 -0.60 -13.45
CA ASP A 933 40.15 0.56 -13.34
C ASP A 933 39.94 1.22 -11.98
N ARG A 934 40.98 1.13 -11.14
CA ARG A 934 40.98 1.65 -9.78
C ARG A 934 40.61 3.14 -9.70
N GLU A 935 41.10 3.96 -10.63
CA GLU A 935 40.85 5.41 -10.60
C GLU A 935 39.39 5.72 -10.94
N ILE A 936 38.83 5.02 -11.91
CA ILE A 936 37.44 5.19 -12.35
C ILE A 936 36.49 4.79 -11.23
N VAL A 937 36.71 3.63 -10.62
CA VAL A 937 35.90 3.16 -9.49
C VAL A 937 36.01 4.10 -8.30
N LEU A 938 37.22 4.58 -7.98
CA LEU A 938 37.42 5.53 -6.88
C LEU A 938 36.64 6.83 -7.12
N GLU A 939 36.62 7.35 -8.34
CA GLU A 939 35.84 8.55 -8.68
C GLU A 939 34.32 8.27 -8.58
N ALA A 940 33.87 7.10 -9.01
CA ALA A 940 32.47 6.70 -8.90
C ALA A 940 31.98 6.62 -7.45
N VAL A 941 32.77 6.00 -6.55
CA VAL A 941 32.39 5.89 -5.13
C VAL A 941 32.45 7.23 -4.39
N LYS A 942 33.37 8.14 -4.77
CA LYS A 942 33.40 9.51 -4.25
C LYS A 942 32.13 10.28 -4.58
N GLN A 943 31.58 10.04 -5.76
CA GLN A 943 30.33 10.65 -6.19
C GLN A 943 29.10 9.96 -5.57
N ASN A 944 29.12 8.62 -5.46
CA ASN A 944 28.08 7.84 -4.78
C ASN A 944 28.63 6.50 -4.28
N GLY A 945 28.64 6.29 -2.96
CA GLY A 945 29.19 5.08 -2.35
C GLY A 945 28.57 3.76 -2.82
N PHE A 946 27.32 3.76 -3.30
CA PHE A 946 26.68 2.56 -3.84
C PHE A 946 27.20 2.14 -5.23
N ALA A 947 27.93 3.00 -5.94
CA ALA A 947 28.61 2.61 -7.18
C ALA A 947 29.61 1.46 -6.98
N LEU A 948 29.99 1.18 -5.74
CA LEU A 948 30.79 0.01 -5.37
C LEU A 948 30.13 -1.33 -5.79
N GLU A 949 28.79 -1.38 -5.89
CA GLU A 949 28.07 -2.56 -6.39
C GLU A 949 28.51 -2.97 -7.81
N ASP A 950 28.86 -2.01 -8.64
CA ASP A 950 29.24 -2.23 -10.04
C ASP A 950 30.74 -2.41 -10.23
N ALA A 951 31.54 -2.10 -9.21
CA ALA A 951 32.98 -2.31 -9.24
C ALA A 951 33.33 -3.80 -9.36
N ASP A 952 34.45 -4.11 -10.02
CA ASP A 952 34.96 -5.47 -10.07
C ASP A 952 35.24 -6.02 -8.66
N GLU A 953 35.06 -7.33 -8.47
CA GLU A 953 35.24 -8.00 -7.18
C GLU A 953 36.65 -7.77 -6.59
N SER A 954 37.67 -7.63 -7.44
CA SER A 954 39.04 -7.35 -6.99
C SER A 954 39.16 -5.98 -6.30
N LEU A 955 38.38 -4.98 -6.72
CA LEU A 955 38.38 -3.64 -6.13
C LEU A 955 37.47 -3.53 -4.90
N ARG A 956 36.50 -4.43 -4.74
CA ARG A 956 35.72 -4.56 -3.48
C ARG A 956 36.54 -5.09 -2.29
N LYS A 957 37.79 -5.50 -2.57
CA LYS A 957 38.82 -5.90 -1.59
C LYS A 957 39.83 -4.77 -1.31
N ASP A 958 39.77 -3.65 -2.03
CA ASP A 958 40.65 -2.50 -1.80
C ASP A 958 40.14 -1.67 -0.61
N LYS A 959 40.89 -1.72 0.50
CA LYS A 959 40.53 -1.03 1.74
C LYS A 959 40.27 0.48 1.55
N GLU A 960 41.02 1.15 0.68
CA GLU A 960 40.87 2.60 0.47
C GLU A 960 39.56 2.94 -0.25
N ILE A 961 39.22 2.16 -1.29
CA ILE A 961 37.96 2.32 -2.04
C ILE A 961 36.77 2.06 -1.12
N ILE A 962 36.82 0.99 -0.32
CA ILE A 962 35.74 0.68 0.63
C ILE A 962 35.59 1.79 1.67
N LEU A 963 36.70 2.29 2.22
CA LEU A 963 36.67 3.37 3.21
C LEU A 963 36.04 4.64 2.64
N GLU A 964 36.37 5.00 1.40
CA GLU A 964 35.77 6.15 0.72
C GLU A 964 34.27 5.93 0.43
N ALA A 965 33.89 4.73 -0.02
CA ALA A 965 32.50 4.38 -0.29
C ALA A 965 31.62 4.46 0.97
N VAL A 966 32.10 3.95 2.11
CA VAL A 966 31.33 3.98 3.37
C VAL A 966 31.26 5.36 4.01
N LYS A 967 32.28 6.21 3.79
CA LYS A 967 32.23 7.63 4.19
C LYS A 967 31.16 8.39 3.46
N GLN A 968 30.94 8.10 2.17
CA GLN A 968 29.84 8.69 1.43
C GLN A 968 28.49 8.07 1.78
N THR A 969 28.43 6.74 1.83
CA THR A 969 27.21 5.99 2.08
C THR A 969 27.51 4.77 2.95
N GLY A 970 27.18 4.81 4.24
CA GLY A 970 27.54 3.75 5.20
C GLY A 970 27.01 2.36 4.84
N CYS A 971 25.84 2.28 4.18
CA CYS A 971 25.30 1.01 3.70
C CYS A 971 26.07 0.40 2.51
N ALA A 972 26.99 1.13 1.87
CA ALA A 972 27.86 0.57 0.83
C ALA A 972 28.74 -0.59 1.36
N LEU A 973 28.87 -0.71 2.68
CA LEU A 973 29.50 -1.86 3.35
C LEU A 973 28.92 -3.22 2.90
N GLU A 974 27.66 -3.27 2.45
CA GLU A 974 27.04 -4.47 1.88
C GLU A 974 27.87 -5.09 0.74
N TYR A 975 28.50 -4.25 -0.07
CA TYR A 975 29.24 -4.68 -1.26
C TYR A 975 30.74 -4.92 -1.01
N ALA A 976 31.22 -4.60 0.20
CA ALA A 976 32.61 -4.86 0.57
C ALA A 976 32.86 -6.38 0.73
N ASP A 977 34.10 -6.80 0.43
CA ASP A 977 34.54 -8.16 0.71
C ASP A 977 34.33 -8.56 2.17
N GLU A 978 34.06 -9.85 2.41
CA GLU A 978 33.79 -10.39 3.74
C GLU A 978 34.89 -10.09 4.76
N LEU A 979 36.15 -10.04 4.34
CA LEU A 979 37.27 -9.72 5.23
C LEU A 979 37.26 -8.25 5.67
N LEU A 980 36.80 -7.34 4.80
CA LEU A 980 36.71 -5.91 5.11
C LEU A 980 35.45 -5.56 5.92
N ARG A 981 34.39 -6.38 5.83
CA ARG A 981 33.24 -6.32 6.74
C ARG A 981 33.58 -6.72 8.19
N LYS A 982 34.77 -7.28 8.41
CA LYS A 982 35.39 -7.57 9.72
C LYS A 982 36.44 -6.53 10.13
N ASP A 983 36.83 -5.62 9.24
CA ASP A 983 37.78 -4.57 9.59
C ASP A 983 37.07 -3.54 10.47
N ARG A 984 37.49 -3.46 11.73
CA ARG A 984 36.88 -2.61 12.75
C ARG A 984 36.88 -1.13 12.36
N GLU A 985 37.91 -0.67 11.64
CA GLU A 985 38.03 0.73 11.21
C GLU A 985 36.96 1.07 10.17
N ILE A 986 36.84 0.24 9.13
CA ILE A 986 35.81 0.41 8.08
C ILE A 986 34.42 0.34 8.68
N VAL A 987 34.17 -0.65 9.54
CA VAL A 987 32.86 -0.86 10.17
C VAL A 987 32.48 0.35 11.02
N LEU A 988 33.38 0.86 11.85
CA LEU A 988 33.08 2.03 12.67
C LEU A 988 32.78 3.27 11.81
N GLU A 989 33.52 3.48 10.72
CA GLU A 989 33.26 4.60 9.82
C GLU A 989 31.89 4.48 9.13
N ALA A 990 31.54 3.27 8.66
CA ALA A 990 30.23 2.98 8.08
C ALA A 990 29.07 3.22 9.08
N ILE A 991 29.24 2.81 10.33
CA ILE A 991 28.24 3.00 11.40
C ILE A 991 28.10 4.47 11.79
N LYS A 992 29.21 5.21 11.88
CA LYS A 992 29.18 6.66 12.14
C LYS A 992 28.41 7.42 11.06
N GLN A 993 28.54 7.00 9.80
CA GLN A 993 27.78 7.58 8.70
C GLN A 993 26.31 7.19 8.74
N ASN A 994 26.00 5.90 8.97
CA ASN A 994 24.63 5.38 9.04
C ASN A 994 24.52 4.13 9.93
N GLY A 995 23.87 4.28 11.09
CA GLY A 995 23.65 3.18 12.04
C GLY A 995 22.92 1.94 11.49
N CYS A 996 22.19 2.04 10.37
CA CYS A 996 21.58 0.88 9.70
C CYS A 996 22.61 -0.02 9.00
N ALA A 997 23.84 0.46 8.75
CA ALA A 997 24.91 -0.33 8.15
C ALA A 997 25.30 -1.54 9.01
N LEU A 998 24.88 -1.58 10.29
CA LEU A 998 25.09 -2.71 11.20
C LEU A 998 24.55 -4.04 10.66
N LYS A 999 23.52 -3.99 9.81
CA LYS A 999 23.00 -5.17 9.09
C LYS A 999 24.06 -5.91 8.28
N TYR A 1000 25.07 -5.20 7.77
CA TYR A 1000 26.09 -5.71 6.84
C TYR A 1000 27.41 -6.03 7.53
N VAL A 1001 27.58 -5.60 8.77
CA VAL A 1001 28.75 -5.91 9.59
C VAL A 1001 28.82 -7.41 9.86
N ASP A 1002 30.03 -7.97 9.87
CA ASP A 1002 30.24 -9.37 10.22
C ASP A 1002 29.80 -9.68 11.65
N GLU A 1003 29.29 -10.90 11.88
CA GLU A 1003 28.76 -11.31 13.18
C GLU A 1003 29.77 -11.19 14.32
N SER A 1004 31.06 -11.39 14.04
CA SER A 1004 32.12 -11.27 15.05
C SER A 1004 32.25 -9.88 15.66
N LEU A 1005 31.83 -8.82 14.95
CA LEU A 1005 31.85 -7.44 15.43
C LEU A 1005 30.50 -6.95 15.97
N ARG A 1006 29.40 -7.71 15.77
CA ARG A 1006 28.07 -7.38 16.32
C ARG A 1006 27.96 -7.53 17.84
N LYS A 1007 29.02 -8.00 18.49
CA LYS A 1007 29.22 -8.05 19.95
C LYS A 1007 30.10 -6.92 20.50
N ASP A 1008 30.72 -6.11 19.63
CA ASP A 1008 31.54 -4.98 20.06
C ASP A 1008 30.60 -3.88 20.61
N LYS A 1009 30.71 -3.66 21.93
CA LYS A 1009 29.87 -2.69 22.66
C LYS A 1009 29.94 -1.28 22.09
N GLU A 1010 31.10 -0.86 21.60
CA GLU A 1010 31.27 0.50 21.07
C GLU A 1010 30.53 0.65 19.74
N ILE A 1011 30.71 -0.32 18.83
CA ILE A 1011 30.05 -0.34 17.50
C ILE A 1011 28.53 -0.35 17.65
N ILE A 1012 28.01 -1.21 18.52
CA ILE A 1012 26.56 -1.35 18.73
C ILE A 1012 25.98 -0.10 19.38
N LEU A 1013 26.67 0.48 20.35
CA LEU A 1013 26.19 1.69 21.02
C LEU A 1013 26.10 2.86 20.04
N GLU A 1014 27.09 3.01 19.16
CA GLU A 1014 27.11 4.06 18.14
C GLU A 1014 25.95 3.89 17.14
N ALA A 1015 25.71 2.67 16.67
CA ALA A 1015 24.61 2.37 15.75
C ALA A 1015 23.22 2.62 16.39
N VAL A 1016 23.05 2.18 17.63
CA VAL A 1016 21.80 2.27 18.39
C VAL A 1016 21.44 3.73 18.73
N LYS A 1017 22.43 4.58 19.03
CA LYS A 1017 22.24 6.01 19.27
C LYS A 1017 21.68 6.75 18.06
N GLN A 1018 22.02 6.32 16.85
CA GLN A 1018 21.49 6.91 15.63
C GLN A 1018 20.12 6.31 15.25
N THR A 1019 20.01 4.98 15.28
CA THR A 1019 18.80 4.26 14.88
C THR A 1019 18.50 3.12 15.84
N GLY A 1020 17.50 3.28 16.70
CA GLY A 1020 17.15 2.25 17.70
C GLY A 1020 16.82 0.86 17.11
N CYS A 1021 16.30 0.79 15.87
CA CYS A 1021 16.06 -0.49 15.20
C CYS A 1021 17.34 -1.27 14.85
N ALA A 1022 18.52 -0.64 14.88
CA ALA A 1022 19.81 -1.31 14.70
C ALA A 1022 20.03 -2.42 15.76
N LEU A 1023 19.36 -2.33 16.92
CA LEU A 1023 19.37 -3.37 17.96
C LEU A 1023 19.01 -4.77 17.43
N LYS A 1024 18.19 -4.86 16.36
CA LYS A 1024 17.88 -6.13 15.68
C LYS A 1024 19.13 -6.92 15.26
N TYR A 1025 20.19 -6.22 14.88
CA TYR A 1025 21.41 -6.79 14.37
C TYR A 1025 22.48 -6.94 15.45
N ALA A 1026 22.23 -6.53 16.69
CA ALA A 1026 23.16 -6.76 17.78
C ALA A 1026 23.19 -8.24 18.20
N ASP A 1027 24.34 -8.70 18.69
CA ASP A 1027 24.48 -10.02 19.29
C ASP A 1027 23.46 -10.23 20.43
N GLU A 1028 23.03 -11.48 20.64
CA GLU A 1028 22.04 -11.82 21.68
C GLU A 1028 22.45 -11.35 23.07
N SER A 1029 23.75 -11.39 23.41
CA SER A 1029 24.25 -10.93 24.70
C SER A 1029 23.97 -9.44 24.96
N LEU A 1030 24.04 -8.60 23.93
CA LEU A 1030 23.76 -7.17 24.02
C LEU A 1030 22.26 -6.86 23.93
N ARG A 1031 21.48 -7.71 23.26
CA ARG A 1031 20.00 -7.63 23.29
C ARG A 1031 19.41 -8.00 24.66
N LYS A 1032 20.20 -8.66 25.52
CA LYS A 1032 19.93 -8.91 26.95
C LYS A 1032 20.48 -7.82 27.88
N ASP A 1033 21.33 -6.93 27.37
CA ASP A 1033 21.92 -5.86 28.18
C ASP A 1033 20.93 -4.69 28.27
N LYS A 1034 20.36 -4.50 29.47
CA LYS A 1034 19.31 -3.51 29.73
C LYS A 1034 19.75 -2.09 29.34
N GLU A 1035 21.03 -1.74 29.49
CA GLU A 1035 21.54 -0.40 29.17
C GLU A 1035 21.45 -0.13 27.65
N PHE A 1036 21.86 -1.09 26.83
CA PHE A 1036 21.80 -1.01 25.37
C PHE A 1036 20.37 -0.98 24.85
N VAL A 1037 19.50 -1.83 25.40
CA VAL A 1037 18.08 -1.85 25.03
C VAL A 1037 17.40 -0.55 25.42
N LEU A 1038 17.74 0.04 26.58
CA LEU A 1038 17.23 1.35 26.98
C LEU A 1038 17.62 2.43 25.99
N GLU A 1039 18.88 2.48 25.56
CA GLU A 1039 19.35 3.47 24.58
C GLU A 1039 18.65 3.31 23.22
N ALA A 1040 18.42 2.07 22.78
CA ALA A 1040 17.68 1.78 21.55
C ALA A 1040 16.21 2.20 21.62
N VAL A 1041 15.55 1.93 22.74
CA VAL A 1041 14.14 2.30 22.94
C VAL A 1041 13.95 3.81 23.04
N LYS A 1042 14.92 4.56 23.59
CA LYS A 1042 14.92 6.03 23.55
C LYS A 1042 14.83 6.54 22.11
N GLN A 1043 15.63 5.95 21.21
CA GLN A 1043 15.68 6.37 19.80
C GLN A 1043 14.48 5.87 19.00
N ASN A 1044 14.11 4.59 19.12
CA ASN A 1044 12.96 4.02 18.43
C ASN A 1044 12.21 3.03 19.33
N ARG A 1045 10.94 3.31 19.63
CA ARG A 1045 10.10 2.45 20.47
C ARG A 1045 9.97 1.01 19.95
N ARG A 1046 10.06 0.81 18.64
CA ARG A 1046 10.01 -0.52 18.01
C ARG A 1046 11.29 -1.32 18.24
N ALA A 1047 12.36 -0.70 18.74
CA ALA A 1047 13.57 -1.40 19.14
C ALA A 1047 13.30 -2.46 20.21
N LEU A 1048 12.31 -2.25 21.08
CA LEU A 1048 11.95 -3.23 22.12
C LEU A 1048 11.50 -4.57 21.51
N GLU A 1049 10.93 -4.59 20.29
CA GLU A 1049 10.59 -5.82 19.56
C GLU A 1049 11.83 -6.71 19.34
N TYR A 1050 13.02 -6.11 19.31
CA TYR A 1050 14.28 -6.79 19.06
C TYR A 1050 15.07 -7.13 20.33
N ALA A 1051 14.69 -6.58 21.48
CA ALA A 1051 15.27 -6.96 22.76
C ALA A 1051 15.05 -8.46 23.05
N ASP A 1052 15.84 -9.01 23.95
CA ASP A 1052 15.62 -10.37 24.46
C ASP A 1052 14.26 -10.49 25.15
N GLU A 1053 13.66 -11.69 25.14
CA GLU A 1053 12.34 -11.92 25.73
C GLU A 1053 12.28 -11.52 27.21
N SER A 1054 13.38 -11.72 27.96
CA SER A 1054 13.48 -11.32 29.37
C SER A 1054 13.29 -9.81 29.58
N LEU A 1055 13.71 -8.98 28.63
CA LEU A 1055 13.61 -7.52 28.69
C LEU A 1055 12.34 -6.97 28.02
N ARG A 1056 11.69 -7.71 27.13
CA ARG A 1056 10.41 -7.30 26.52
C ARG A 1056 9.29 -7.15 27.53
N LYS A 1057 9.37 -7.88 28.64
CA LYS A 1057 8.42 -7.85 29.76
C LYS A 1057 8.92 -6.95 30.90
N ASP A 1058 10.10 -6.33 30.76
CA ASP A 1058 10.63 -5.39 31.75
C ASP A 1058 9.74 -4.13 31.78
N ARG A 1059 9.17 -3.87 32.97
CA ARG A 1059 8.20 -2.80 33.18
C ARG A 1059 8.77 -1.44 32.79
N GLU A 1060 10.02 -1.15 33.12
CA GLU A 1060 10.66 0.15 32.85
C GLU A 1060 10.82 0.41 31.36
N LEU A 1061 11.24 -0.61 30.60
CA LEU A 1061 11.39 -0.55 29.15
C LEU A 1061 10.05 -0.41 28.43
N TYR A 1062 9.03 -1.16 28.87
CA TYR A 1062 7.66 -1.08 28.35
C TYR A 1062 7.02 0.30 28.63
N TRP A 1063 7.25 0.88 29.81
CA TRP A 1063 6.76 2.22 30.16
C TRP A 1063 7.39 3.34 29.32
N LYS A 1064 8.69 3.28 29.03
CA LYS A 1064 9.34 4.25 28.11
C LYS A 1064 8.81 4.15 26.68
N GLN A 1065 8.43 2.94 26.24
CA GLN A 1065 7.79 2.70 24.96
C GLN A 1065 6.42 3.41 24.85
N LEU A 1066 5.62 3.35 25.91
CA LEU A 1066 4.29 3.97 26.00
C LEU A 1066 4.36 5.50 26.08
N ASN A 1067 5.32 6.07 26.82
CA ASN A 1067 5.49 7.52 26.91
C ASN A 1067 5.84 8.17 25.56
N LYS A 1068 6.64 7.51 24.72
CA LYS A 1068 6.92 7.98 23.35
C LYS A 1068 5.69 7.83 22.44
N MET A 1069 4.90 6.76 22.61
CA MET A 1069 3.62 6.58 21.93
C MET A 1069 2.64 7.72 22.25
N ALA A 1070 2.54 8.14 23.51
CA ALA A 1070 1.72 9.27 23.91
C ALA A 1070 2.20 10.61 23.29
N ALA A 1071 3.52 10.80 23.16
CA ALA A 1071 4.10 11.98 22.52
C ALA A 1071 3.84 12.02 20.99
N ASP A 1072 3.99 10.90 20.28
CA ASP A 1072 3.77 10.80 18.83
C ASP A 1072 2.28 10.95 18.45
N TYR A 1073 1.37 10.45 19.30
CA TYR A 1073 -0.08 10.57 19.08
C TYR A 1073 -0.64 11.97 19.35
N LYS A 1074 0.07 12.81 20.11
CA LYS A 1074 -0.32 14.19 20.39
C LYS A 1074 -0.44 15.03 19.10
N GLY A 1075 0.42 14.79 18.11
CA GLY A 1075 0.35 15.44 16.80
C GLY A 1075 -0.74 14.93 15.85
N PHE A 1076 -1.33 13.75 16.11
CA PHE A 1076 -2.42 13.18 15.31
C PHE A 1076 -3.79 13.63 15.81
N PHE A 1077 -3.96 13.81 17.13
CA PHE A 1077 -5.19 14.32 17.72
C PHE A 1077 -5.33 15.85 17.65
N GLU A 1078 -4.24 16.61 17.49
CA GLU A 1078 -4.32 18.05 17.24
C GLU A 1078 -4.79 18.41 15.81
N ARG A 1079 -4.93 17.42 14.89
CA ARG A 1079 -5.44 17.61 13.52
C ARG A 1079 -6.88 17.14 13.29
N LYS A 1080 -7.58 16.64 14.31
CA LYS A 1080 -9.01 16.28 14.27
C LYS A 1080 -9.74 16.97 15.40
#